data_AF-A0A1Y1XNC4-F1
#
_entry.id   AF-A0A1Y1XNC4-F1
#
_cell.length_a   1.000
_cell.length_b   1.000
_cell.length_c   1.000
_cell.angle_alpha   90.00
_cell.angle_beta   90.00
_cell.angle_gamma   90.00
#
_symmetry.space_group_name_H-M   'P 1'
#
loop_
_entity.id
_entity.type
_entity.pdbx_description
1 polymer ?
#
loop_
_entity_poly.entity_id
_entity_poly.type
_entity_poly.pdbx_seq_one_letter_code
_entity_poly.pdbx_strand_id
1 'polypeptide(L)'
;MAPLAKDQCIEIPQKGGKFELDVSSNSSFCVKLEGNPTTGFSWSLNNENDLVSSGIEKISQEYVSKKHPKGMVGVGGNYIFKFKVNDTCGKELPNLQFIYKRSWENKNGITAIVKLNSIEKCNNDDNDDNEATVEISQNGGNFNLDIKDNSSFTVKIAGNPTTGYSWFLANAEELKSSNVIIPTNLDENNVSQDYISDPHEEGMVGYGGTFVYKFNVKDACSERKGYQVLNFGYKRPWETNVIAKAEVVINITDCINNNNNNVVTYNDLPNIDISEEGGKFNLDINDYGSFVVKIAGNPTTGYSWYLENAEEIKSSDVINPTNLDERNGSYLYISDPNEKDLDGVGGTFVFKFESKNACGKELPKLNFGYKRPWETTGSVATAEITLNVNGCNNNVVVDDQEPTISINQKGGNFNLDVNDNASFSVKIAGNPTTGYSWYLENAEEIKSSDVILPINLDEYNGSKDYVSDPHEEGMVGYGGTFVYKFNVKNACGKELPKLNFGYKRPWETTGPIATAEITLNVNGCNNNVVIDDQEPTISINQKGGNFNLDVNDNASFSVKIAGNPTTGYSWYLENAEELKSSDVILPINLDEYNGSKDYVSDPHEEGMVGYGGTFVYKFNVKNACGKELPKLNFGYKRPWETTGPIATAEITLNINGCEQKKEQKGVDKEIVLSRGATEGAISLSNDMTFSIKINGNPTTGYSWYLNNEEELLDNDITPLNLTPEKSGEYTSTAPKGLVGGGGIFEFKFKIKEVTDTLPTIKFIYRRSWIPVSDSDRILEVKIKPE
;
A
#
# COMPACT_ATOMS: atom_id res chain seq x y z
N MET A 1 -20.69 31.99 17.64
CA MET A 1 -20.17 31.91 19.03
C MET A 1 -18.69 31.56 18.94
N ALA A 2 -17.86 32.00 19.88
CA ALA A 2 -16.43 31.65 19.85
C ALA A 2 -16.26 30.18 20.28
N PRO A 3 -15.36 29.40 19.65
CA PRO A 3 -15.11 28.01 20.04
C PRO A 3 -14.56 27.96 21.47
N LEU A 4 -15.05 27.00 22.25
CA LEU A 4 -14.65 26.81 23.64
C LEU A 4 -13.29 26.09 23.69
N ALA A 5 -12.46 26.43 24.68
CA ALA A 5 -11.13 25.86 24.82
C ALA A 5 -11.17 24.40 25.32
N LYS A 6 -10.09 23.65 25.08
CA LYS A 6 -9.88 22.25 25.54
C LYS A 6 -10.23 22.12 27.03
N ASP A 7 -11.09 21.15 27.37
CA ASP A 7 -11.61 20.85 28.72
C ASP A 7 -12.71 21.77 29.29
N GLN A 8 -13.42 22.54 28.46
CA GLN A 8 -14.49 23.41 28.93
C GLN A 8 -15.83 22.66 29.15
N CYS A 9 -16.51 22.94 30.27
CA CYS A 9 -17.81 22.35 30.57
C CYS A 9 -18.98 23.27 30.22
N ILE A 10 -20.03 22.72 29.63
CA ILE A 10 -21.34 23.38 29.57
C ILE A 10 -22.12 23.17 30.87
N GLU A 11 -22.74 24.22 31.40
CA GLU A 11 -23.52 24.18 32.64
C GLU A 11 -25.02 24.21 32.34
N ILE A 12 -25.74 23.22 32.86
CA ILE A 12 -27.17 23.00 32.59
C ILE A 12 -27.93 23.04 33.92
N PRO A 13 -28.97 23.90 34.04
CA PRO A 13 -29.78 24.00 35.24
C PRO A 13 -30.63 22.74 35.45
N GLN A 14 -31.06 22.51 36.69
CA GLN A 14 -31.82 21.31 37.06
C GLN A 14 -33.12 21.13 36.27
N LYS A 15 -33.71 22.21 35.76
CA LYS A 15 -34.91 22.20 34.91
C LYS A 15 -34.68 21.58 33.52
N GLY A 16 -33.44 21.21 33.18
CA GLY A 16 -33.08 20.69 31.87
C GLY A 16 -33.24 21.72 30.76
N GLY A 17 -33.45 21.23 29.53
CA GLY A 17 -33.60 22.06 28.33
C GLY A 17 -32.82 21.52 27.12
N LYS A 18 -32.74 22.34 26.07
CA LYS A 18 -31.93 22.06 24.87
C LYS A 18 -30.74 23.01 24.85
N PHE A 19 -29.56 22.47 24.59
CA PHE A 19 -28.29 23.19 24.58
C PHE A 19 -27.47 22.77 23.37
N GLU A 20 -26.52 23.59 22.97
CA GLU A 20 -25.60 23.29 21.88
C GLU A 20 -24.16 23.42 22.37
N LEU A 21 -23.28 22.56 21.85
CA LEU A 21 -21.87 22.56 22.18
C LEU A 21 -21.03 22.24 20.94
N ASP A 22 -20.10 23.13 20.65
CA ASP A 22 -19.14 23.02 19.57
C ASP A 22 -17.95 22.12 20.00
N VAL A 23 -17.61 21.10 19.22
CA VAL A 23 -16.57 20.10 19.51
C VAL A 23 -15.69 19.81 18.29
N SER A 24 -14.41 19.48 18.52
CA SER A 24 -13.46 19.09 17.45
C SER A 24 -13.04 17.63 17.59
N SER A 25 -12.42 17.08 16.54
CA SER A 25 -11.90 15.70 16.55
C SER A 25 -10.82 15.56 17.60
N ASN A 26 -10.71 14.36 18.18
CA ASN A 26 -9.77 14.02 19.24
C ASN A 26 -9.79 14.94 20.48
N SER A 27 -10.90 15.64 20.73
CA SER A 27 -11.06 16.56 21.87
C SER A 27 -11.88 15.97 23.01
N SER A 28 -11.73 16.54 24.21
CA SER A 28 -12.50 16.19 25.40
C SER A 28 -13.34 17.38 25.86
N PHE A 29 -14.55 17.10 26.34
CA PHE A 29 -15.48 18.10 26.86
C PHE A 29 -16.30 17.57 28.04
N CYS A 30 -17.04 18.44 28.73
CA CYS A 30 -17.88 18.03 29.86
C CYS A 30 -19.25 18.71 29.92
N VAL A 31 -20.21 18.04 30.54
CA VAL A 31 -21.56 18.53 30.81
C VAL A 31 -21.79 18.53 32.33
N LYS A 32 -22.05 19.70 32.91
CA LYS A 32 -22.40 19.87 34.32
C LYS A 32 -23.89 20.09 34.47
N LEU A 33 -24.58 19.18 35.17
CA LEU A 33 -26.03 19.22 35.37
C LEU A 33 -26.35 19.46 36.85
N GLU A 34 -27.05 20.56 37.17
CA GLU A 34 -27.47 20.81 38.55
C GLU A 34 -28.44 19.71 39.04
N GLY A 35 -28.24 19.22 40.26
CA GLY A 35 -29.10 18.20 40.84
C GLY A 35 -28.88 18.00 42.33
N ASN A 36 -29.73 17.17 42.95
CA ASN A 36 -29.64 16.89 44.38
C ASN A 36 -29.90 15.41 44.70
N PRO A 37 -28.86 14.54 44.73
CA PRO A 37 -29.01 13.11 45.00
C PRO A 37 -29.68 12.82 46.34
N THR A 38 -29.59 13.70 47.33
CA THR A 38 -30.21 13.50 48.65
C THR A 38 -31.74 13.47 48.60
N THR A 39 -32.34 13.95 47.51
CA THR A 39 -33.79 13.89 47.26
C THR A 39 -34.24 12.60 46.58
N GLY A 40 -33.29 11.71 46.28
CA GLY A 40 -33.49 10.47 45.53
C GLY A 40 -33.46 10.62 44.01
N PHE A 41 -33.26 11.85 43.49
CA PHE A 41 -33.19 12.13 42.05
C PHE A 41 -31.74 12.18 41.56
N SER A 42 -31.48 11.59 40.39
CA SER A 42 -30.17 11.63 39.72
C SER A 42 -30.30 11.85 38.23
N TRP A 43 -29.26 12.45 37.64
CA TRP A 43 -29.10 12.51 36.19
C TRP A 43 -28.48 11.21 35.69
N SER A 44 -29.02 10.71 34.59
CA SER A 44 -28.52 9.54 33.87
C SER A 44 -28.45 9.85 32.38
N LEU A 45 -27.45 9.31 31.69
CA LEU A 45 -27.31 9.40 30.24
C LEU A 45 -28.13 8.26 29.62
N ASN A 46 -29.09 8.60 28.76
CA ASN A 46 -30.11 7.67 28.27
C ASN A 46 -29.75 7.02 26.92
N ASN A 47 -28.74 7.55 26.22
CA ASN A 47 -28.38 7.12 24.88
C ASN A 47 -26.89 6.79 24.73
N GLU A 48 -26.27 6.25 25.79
CA GLU A 48 -24.83 5.98 25.83
C GLU A 48 -24.34 5.07 24.68
N ASN A 49 -25.13 4.07 24.29
CA ASN A 49 -24.80 3.17 23.19
C ASN A 49 -24.75 3.87 21.82
N ASP A 50 -25.64 4.85 21.60
CA ASP A 50 -25.70 5.64 20.36
C ASP A 50 -24.47 6.53 20.23
N LEU A 51 -23.92 6.99 21.35
CA LEU A 51 -22.72 7.82 21.39
C LEU A 51 -21.46 7.03 21.04
N VAL A 52 -21.29 5.84 21.61
CA VAL A 52 -20.13 4.98 21.33
C VAL A 52 -20.07 4.62 19.85
N SER A 53 -21.23 4.30 19.26
CA SER A 53 -21.38 4.00 17.82
C SER A 53 -21.03 5.20 16.92
N SER A 54 -21.08 6.41 17.46
CA SER A 54 -20.77 7.66 16.75
C SER A 54 -19.38 8.21 17.09
N GLY A 55 -18.52 7.42 17.73
CA GLY A 55 -17.16 7.82 18.08
C GLY A 55 -17.05 8.77 19.27
N ILE A 56 -18.09 8.83 20.13
CA ILE A 56 -18.12 9.64 21.35
C ILE A 56 -18.15 8.73 22.57
N GLU A 57 -17.11 8.81 23.40
CA GLU A 57 -16.93 7.97 24.58
C GLU A 57 -17.22 8.76 25.87
N LYS A 58 -18.02 8.20 26.78
CA LYS A 58 -18.19 8.74 28.13
C LYS A 58 -17.03 8.29 29.02
N ILE A 59 -16.16 9.22 29.39
CA ILE A 59 -14.96 8.98 30.22
C ILE A 59 -15.35 8.78 31.69
N SER A 60 -16.19 9.66 32.24
CA SER A 60 -16.56 9.59 33.66
C SER A 60 -17.86 10.31 34.00
N GLN A 61 -18.42 9.96 35.17
CA GLN A 61 -19.55 10.62 35.80
C GLN A 61 -19.26 10.81 37.30
N GLU A 62 -19.35 12.03 37.80
CA GLU A 62 -19.13 12.36 39.22
C GLU A 62 -20.17 13.36 39.75
N TYR A 63 -20.45 13.36 41.06
CA TYR A 63 -21.29 14.38 41.69
C TYR A 63 -20.47 15.25 42.65
N VAL A 64 -20.56 16.57 42.48
CA VAL A 64 -19.88 17.56 43.31
C VAL A 64 -20.91 18.43 44.01
N SER A 65 -21.02 18.31 45.33
CA SER A 65 -21.92 19.16 46.14
C SER A 65 -21.46 20.62 46.14
N LYS A 66 -22.41 21.57 46.12
CA LYS A 66 -22.09 23.01 46.32
C LYS A 66 -21.43 23.21 47.68
N LYS A 67 -20.48 24.15 47.79
CA LYS A 67 -19.79 24.46 49.04
C LYS A 67 -20.80 24.84 50.13
N HIS A 68 -20.73 24.18 51.29
CA HIS A 68 -21.65 24.40 52.42
C HIS A 68 -20.96 24.15 53.77
N PRO A 69 -21.49 24.70 54.88
CA PRO A 69 -21.01 24.40 56.23
C PRO A 69 -21.14 22.91 56.60
N LYS A 70 -20.17 22.39 57.35
CA LYS A 70 -20.14 20.97 57.76
C LYS A 70 -21.39 20.61 58.58
N GLY A 71 -22.05 19.50 58.23
CA GLY A 71 -23.23 18.99 58.92
C GLY A 71 -24.58 19.35 58.28
N MET A 72 -24.60 20.13 57.19
CA MET A 72 -25.83 20.33 56.41
C MET A 72 -26.13 19.12 55.52
N VAL A 73 -27.30 18.53 55.72
CA VAL A 73 -27.86 17.51 54.82
C VAL A 73 -28.77 18.19 53.79
N GLY A 74 -28.95 17.57 52.62
CA GLY A 74 -29.87 18.11 51.62
C GLY A 74 -29.26 19.10 50.62
N VAL A 75 -27.95 19.34 50.66
CA VAL A 75 -27.31 20.35 49.80
C VAL A 75 -27.16 19.82 48.37
N GLY A 76 -27.71 20.57 47.41
CA GLY A 76 -27.58 20.29 45.98
C GLY A 76 -26.16 20.51 45.45
N GLY A 77 -25.96 20.17 44.18
CA GLY A 77 -24.64 20.08 43.55
C GLY A 77 -24.77 19.94 42.04
N ASN A 78 -23.68 19.49 41.42
CA ASN A 78 -23.60 19.25 39.99
C ASN A 78 -23.19 17.81 39.72
N TYR A 79 -23.88 17.15 38.80
CA TYR A 79 -23.39 15.95 38.14
C TYR A 79 -22.51 16.38 36.97
N ILE A 80 -21.27 15.89 36.93
CA ILE A 80 -20.28 16.22 35.90
C ILE A 80 -20.06 14.96 35.06
N PHE A 81 -20.41 15.04 33.79
CA PHE A 81 -20.15 14.01 32.79
C PHE A 81 -19.00 14.47 31.89
N LYS A 82 -17.98 13.63 31.70
CA LYS A 82 -16.84 13.90 30.82
C LYS A 82 -16.88 12.99 29.61
N PHE A 83 -16.60 13.54 28.43
CA PHE A 83 -16.66 12.84 27.16
C PHE A 83 -15.38 13.07 26.34
N LYS A 84 -15.03 12.10 25.49
CA LYS A 84 -14.00 12.21 24.45
C LYS A 84 -14.65 11.99 23.09
N VAL A 85 -14.32 12.84 22.13
CA VAL A 85 -14.73 12.69 20.74
C VAL A 85 -13.53 12.24 19.92
N ASN A 86 -13.65 11.13 19.20
CA ASN A 86 -12.54 10.60 18.40
C ASN A 86 -12.49 11.25 17.01
N ASP A 87 -13.64 11.44 16.35
CA ASP A 87 -13.72 11.99 15.00
C ASP A 87 -15.02 12.80 14.80
N THR A 88 -14.91 13.97 14.16
CA THR A 88 -16.00 14.92 13.91
C THR A 88 -16.11 15.39 12.45
N CYS A 89 -15.21 14.96 11.56
CA CYS A 89 -15.21 15.45 10.17
C CYS A 89 -16.30 14.75 9.35
N GLY A 90 -17.13 15.53 8.64
CA GLY A 90 -18.18 15.05 7.73
C GLY A 90 -19.36 14.30 8.39
N LYS A 91 -19.44 14.25 9.73
CA LYS A 91 -20.44 13.45 10.47
C LYS A 91 -21.43 14.34 11.23
N GLU A 92 -22.71 14.01 11.13
CA GLU A 92 -23.72 14.55 12.07
C GLU A 92 -23.57 13.86 13.43
N LEU A 93 -23.21 14.62 14.46
CA LEU A 93 -22.97 14.09 15.79
C LEU A 93 -24.29 13.86 16.55
N PRO A 94 -24.43 12.74 17.29
CA PRO A 94 -25.64 12.47 18.05
C PRO A 94 -25.82 13.48 19.20
N ASN A 95 -27.07 13.72 19.57
CA ASN A 95 -27.39 14.53 20.74
C ASN A 95 -27.09 13.75 22.03
N LEU A 96 -26.54 14.38 23.06
CA LEU A 96 -26.49 13.80 24.41
C LEU A 96 -27.85 13.93 25.07
N GLN A 97 -28.44 12.83 25.53
CA GLN A 97 -29.75 12.82 26.18
C GLN A 97 -29.64 12.45 27.65
N PHE A 98 -29.88 13.41 28.53
CA PHE A 98 -29.88 13.20 29.98
C PHE A 98 -31.30 13.18 30.53
N ILE A 99 -31.55 12.29 31.49
CA ILE A 99 -32.83 12.17 32.20
C ILE A 99 -32.60 12.29 33.71
N TYR A 100 -33.35 13.21 34.34
CA TYR A 100 -33.39 13.41 35.78
C TYR A 100 -34.66 12.81 36.37
N LYS A 101 -34.51 11.70 37.10
CA LYS A 101 -35.61 11.02 37.80
C LYS A 101 -35.08 10.24 38.99
N ARG A 102 -35.98 9.75 39.83
CA ARG A 102 -35.62 8.71 40.79
C ARG A 102 -35.54 7.35 40.11
N SER A 103 -34.62 6.49 40.55
CA SER A 103 -34.38 5.18 39.93
C SER A 103 -35.62 4.27 39.90
N TRP A 104 -36.63 4.54 40.73
CA TRP A 104 -37.88 3.77 40.83
C TRP A 104 -39.13 4.50 40.30
N GLU A 105 -38.99 5.68 39.68
CA GLU A 105 -40.11 6.43 39.13
C GLU A 105 -40.35 6.10 37.64
N ASN A 106 -41.60 5.71 37.32
CA ASN A 106 -42.04 5.36 35.96
C ASN A 106 -42.62 6.56 35.16
N LYS A 107 -42.60 7.76 35.74
CA LYS A 107 -43.03 8.99 35.05
C LYS A 107 -41.88 9.57 34.22
N ASN A 108 -42.21 10.30 33.15
CA ASN A 108 -41.25 11.04 32.36
C ASN A 108 -40.49 12.03 33.26
N GLY A 109 -39.18 11.83 33.41
CA GLY A 109 -38.28 12.70 34.18
C GLY A 109 -38.01 14.02 33.46
N ILE A 110 -37.28 14.92 34.11
CA ILE A 110 -36.81 16.15 33.46
C ILE A 110 -35.70 15.77 32.48
N THR A 111 -35.75 16.28 31.25
CA THR A 111 -34.77 15.94 30.20
C THR A 111 -33.84 17.11 29.89
N ALA A 112 -32.58 16.83 29.66
CA ALA A 112 -31.64 17.76 29.03
C ALA A 112 -31.06 17.14 27.77
N ILE A 113 -31.08 17.89 26.66
CA ILE A 113 -30.55 17.48 25.36
C ILE A 113 -29.42 18.43 24.99
N VAL A 114 -28.24 17.90 24.69
CA VAL A 114 -27.10 18.69 24.19
C VAL A 114 -26.82 18.28 22.76
N LYS A 115 -27.04 19.19 21.81
CA LYS A 115 -26.64 19.02 20.42
C LYS A 115 -25.14 19.32 20.29
N LEU A 116 -24.43 18.42 19.63
CA LEU A 116 -23.01 18.59 19.38
C LEU A 116 -22.82 19.09 17.95
N ASN A 117 -22.06 20.17 17.78
CA ASN A 117 -21.71 20.71 16.46
C ASN A 117 -20.22 20.48 16.22
N SER A 118 -19.86 19.95 15.05
CA SER A 118 -18.46 19.89 14.63
C SER A 118 -17.96 21.29 14.26
N ILE A 119 -16.76 21.67 14.69
CA ILE A 119 -16.11 22.94 14.32
C ILE A 119 -14.97 22.78 13.30
N GLU A 120 -14.66 21.55 12.90
CA GLU A 120 -13.63 21.30 11.90
C GLU A 120 -14.16 21.60 10.50
N LYS A 121 -13.46 22.49 9.80
CA LYS A 121 -13.64 22.66 8.36
C LYS A 121 -12.78 21.61 7.66
N CYS A 122 -13.43 20.55 7.19
CA CYS A 122 -12.80 19.62 6.28
C CYS A 122 -12.45 20.42 5.01
N ASN A 123 -11.18 20.42 4.59
CA ASN A 123 -10.71 21.22 3.44
C ASN A 123 -11.33 20.68 2.15
N ASN A 124 -12.51 21.20 1.81
CA ASN A 124 -13.13 21.10 0.49
C ASN A 124 -13.21 22.52 -0.08
N ASP A 125 -12.29 22.87 -0.96
CA ASP A 125 -12.63 23.76 -2.07
C ASP A 125 -13.11 22.86 -3.21
N ASP A 126 -14.38 22.47 -3.12
CA ASP A 126 -15.37 22.62 -4.20
C ASP A 126 -16.69 21.97 -3.75
N ASN A 127 -17.76 22.74 -3.87
CA ASN A 127 -19.12 22.38 -3.44
C ASN A 127 -19.67 21.21 -4.26
N ASP A 128 -19.93 20.05 -3.63
CA ASP A 128 -21.10 19.21 -3.94
C ASP A 128 -21.40 18.29 -2.74
N ASP A 129 -22.35 18.70 -1.89
CA ASP A 129 -22.97 17.84 -0.86
C ASP A 129 -23.96 16.87 -1.54
N ASN A 130 -23.44 15.95 -2.34
CA ASN A 130 -24.17 14.78 -2.77
C ASN A 130 -23.26 13.57 -2.58
N GLU A 131 -23.58 12.73 -1.59
CA GLU A 131 -23.08 11.35 -1.59
C GLU A 131 -23.44 10.75 -2.95
N ALA A 132 -22.42 10.44 -3.75
CA ALA A 132 -22.59 10.05 -5.13
C ALA A 132 -23.59 8.89 -5.21
N THR A 133 -24.72 9.13 -5.86
CA THR A 133 -25.85 8.21 -5.89
C THR A 133 -26.18 7.88 -7.32
N VAL A 134 -26.31 6.59 -7.62
CA VAL A 134 -26.87 6.10 -8.89
C VAL A 134 -28.23 5.45 -8.63
N GLU A 135 -29.22 5.84 -9.43
CA GLU A 135 -30.57 5.28 -9.36
C GLU A 135 -30.85 4.42 -10.59
N ILE A 136 -31.25 3.18 -10.34
CA ILE A 136 -31.38 2.12 -11.33
C ILE A 136 -32.81 1.60 -11.32
N SER A 137 -33.38 1.43 -12.52
CA SER A 137 -34.72 0.86 -12.67
C SER A 137 -34.75 -0.64 -12.37
N GLN A 138 -35.94 -1.22 -12.20
CA GLN A 138 -36.09 -2.67 -11.99
C GLN A 138 -35.63 -3.52 -13.19
N ASN A 139 -35.51 -2.93 -14.37
CA ASN A 139 -34.95 -3.62 -15.54
C ASN A 139 -33.42 -3.67 -15.52
N GLY A 140 -32.79 -3.03 -14.53
CA GLY A 140 -31.35 -2.91 -14.43
C GLY A 140 -30.75 -1.93 -15.45
N GLY A 141 -29.56 -2.24 -15.96
CA GLY A 141 -28.80 -1.40 -16.89
C GLY A 141 -27.33 -1.25 -16.50
N ASN A 142 -26.56 -0.50 -17.30
CA ASN A 142 -25.16 -0.22 -17.02
C ASN A 142 -24.98 1.25 -16.66
N PHE A 143 -24.22 1.52 -15.61
CA PHE A 143 -24.03 2.86 -15.07
C PHE A 143 -22.56 3.09 -14.74
N ASN A 144 -22.11 4.33 -14.87
CA ASN A 144 -20.79 4.75 -14.45
C ASN A 144 -20.94 5.74 -13.30
N LEU A 145 -20.06 5.65 -12.32
CA LEU A 145 -20.05 6.53 -11.16
C LEU A 145 -18.61 6.91 -10.81
N ASP A 146 -18.32 8.21 -10.83
CA ASP A 146 -17.01 8.74 -10.45
C ASP A 146 -17.01 9.01 -8.95
N ILE A 147 -16.12 8.33 -8.23
CA ILE A 147 -16.03 8.33 -6.77
C ILE A 147 -14.63 8.76 -6.35
N LYS A 148 -14.50 9.56 -5.29
CA LYS A 148 -13.18 9.92 -4.76
C LYS A 148 -12.61 8.80 -3.89
N ASP A 149 -11.29 8.64 -3.84
CA ASP A 149 -10.70 7.72 -2.88
C ASP A 149 -11.09 8.08 -1.43
N ASN A 150 -11.24 7.07 -0.58
CA ASN A 150 -11.67 7.21 0.81
C ASN A 150 -13.04 7.90 1.01
N SER A 151 -13.95 7.79 0.03
CA SER A 151 -15.33 8.30 0.12
C SER A 151 -16.39 7.20 0.15
N SER A 152 -17.66 7.55 0.37
CA SER A 152 -18.80 6.62 0.30
C SER A 152 -19.71 6.94 -0.88
N PHE A 153 -20.46 5.94 -1.32
CA PHE A 153 -21.46 6.10 -2.38
C PHE A 153 -22.62 5.13 -2.24
N THR A 154 -23.73 5.46 -2.91
CA THR A 154 -24.98 4.71 -2.83
C THR A 154 -25.47 4.25 -4.21
N VAL A 155 -25.91 3.00 -4.30
CA VAL A 155 -26.61 2.44 -5.46
C VAL A 155 -28.05 2.14 -5.07
N LYS A 156 -29.02 2.81 -5.69
CA LYS A 156 -30.45 2.57 -5.48
C LYS A 156 -31.01 1.79 -6.65
N ILE A 157 -31.66 0.66 -6.39
CA ILE A 157 -32.23 -0.19 -7.44
C ILE A 157 -33.70 -0.46 -7.15
N ALA A 158 -34.59 -0.06 -8.06
CA ALA A 158 -36.01 -0.32 -7.95
C ALA A 158 -36.29 -1.85 -8.02
N GLY A 159 -37.23 -2.32 -7.22
CA GLY A 159 -37.63 -3.72 -7.21
C GLY A 159 -38.83 -3.98 -6.32
N ASN A 160 -39.33 -5.22 -6.35
CA ASN A 160 -40.53 -5.61 -5.60
C ASN A 160 -40.32 -6.92 -4.82
N PRO A 161 -39.83 -6.86 -3.56
CA PRO A 161 -39.62 -8.03 -2.73
C PRO A 161 -40.92 -8.76 -2.37
N THR A 162 -42.09 -8.11 -2.46
CA THR A 162 -43.38 -8.79 -2.19
C THR A 162 -43.73 -9.88 -3.21
N THR A 163 -43.05 -9.88 -4.37
CA THR A 163 -43.16 -10.94 -5.39
C THR A 163 -42.17 -12.10 -5.19
N GLY A 164 -41.35 -12.03 -4.13
CA GLY A 164 -40.28 -12.96 -3.82
C GLY A 164 -38.96 -12.67 -4.54
N TYR A 165 -38.87 -11.60 -5.33
CA TYR A 165 -37.67 -11.22 -6.08
C TYR A 165 -36.89 -10.11 -5.38
N SER A 166 -35.58 -10.30 -5.28
CA SER A 166 -34.63 -9.32 -4.72
C SER A 166 -33.47 -9.09 -5.67
N TRP A 167 -32.80 -7.95 -5.51
CA TRP A 167 -31.51 -7.71 -6.12
C TRP A 167 -30.41 -8.33 -5.24
N PHE A 168 -29.42 -8.95 -5.86
CA PHE A 168 -28.28 -9.59 -5.19
C PHE A 168 -27.00 -8.99 -5.75
N LEU A 169 -26.08 -8.55 -4.90
CA LEU A 169 -24.73 -8.17 -5.32
C LEU A 169 -23.94 -9.45 -5.62
N ALA A 170 -23.86 -9.81 -6.89
CA ALA A 170 -23.34 -11.07 -7.39
C ALA A 170 -21.83 -11.25 -7.15
N ASN A 171 -21.07 -10.16 -7.10
CA ASN A 171 -19.63 -10.18 -6.87
C ASN A 171 -19.20 -9.65 -5.48
N ALA A 172 -20.07 -9.76 -4.48
CA ALA A 172 -19.79 -9.27 -3.13
C ALA A 172 -18.52 -9.88 -2.51
N GLU A 173 -18.23 -11.17 -2.75
CA GLU A 173 -17.04 -11.85 -2.20
C GLU A 173 -15.73 -11.38 -2.85
N GLU A 174 -15.77 -11.09 -4.15
CA GLU A 174 -14.65 -10.48 -4.89
C GLU A 174 -14.35 -9.08 -4.33
N LEU A 175 -15.40 -8.29 -4.07
CA LEU A 175 -15.28 -6.94 -3.52
C LEU A 175 -14.69 -6.97 -2.10
N LYS A 176 -15.20 -7.85 -1.22
CA LYS A 176 -14.67 -8.06 0.14
C LYS A 176 -13.19 -8.47 0.13
N SER A 177 -12.79 -9.31 -0.83
CA SER A 177 -11.41 -9.77 -0.99
C SER A 177 -10.47 -8.68 -1.51
N SER A 178 -10.99 -7.75 -2.32
CA SER A 178 -10.20 -6.63 -2.84
C SER A 178 -9.93 -5.55 -1.81
N ASN A 179 -10.76 -5.43 -0.76
CA ASN A 179 -10.68 -4.41 0.30
C ASN A 179 -10.73 -2.94 -0.19
N VAL A 180 -11.01 -2.71 -1.48
CA VAL A 180 -11.08 -1.37 -2.09
C VAL A 180 -12.50 -0.81 -2.04
N ILE A 181 -13.51 -1.60 -2.42
CA ILE A 181 -14.92 -1.22 -2.29
C ILE A 181 -15.60 -2.16 -1.31
N ILE A 182 -15.99 -1.59 -0.17
CA ILE A 182 -16.51 -2.34 0.97
C ILE A 182 -18.03 -2.10 1.04
N PRO A 183 -18.87 -3.09 0.71
CA PRO A 183 -20.31 -2.98 0.94
C PRO A 183 -20.61 -2.94 2.45
N THR A 184 -21.46 -2.02 2.90
CA THR A 184 -21.69 -1.76 4.33
C THR A 184 -23.05 -2.22 4.87
N ASN A 185 -24.00 -2.57 3.99
CA ASN A 185 -25.37 -2.89 4.39
C ASN A 185 -25.97 -4.13 3.69
N LEU A 186 -25.14 -5.16 3.46
CA LEU A 186 -25.60 -6.44 2.90
C LEU A 186 -26.05 -7.42 3.99
N ASP A 187 -27.06 -8.23 3.69
CA ASP A 187 -27.43 -9.42 4.45
C ASP A 187 -26.54 -10.63 4.09
N GLU A 188 -26.81 -11.78 4.73
CA GLU A 188 -26.10 -13.04 4.49
C GLU A 188 -26.21 -13.57 3.05
N ASN A 189 -27.18 -13.07 2.28
CA ASN A 189 -27.42 -13.46 0.90
C ASN A 189 -26.93 -12.40 -0.10
N ASN A 190 -26.16 -11.39 0.34
CA ASN A 190 -25.72 -10.26 -0.48
C ASN A 190 -26.86 -9.40 -1.05
N VAL A 191 -28.00 -9.36 -0.35
CA VAL A 191 -29.12 -8.42 -0.60
C VAL A 191 -28.98 -7.22 0.33
N SER A 192 -29.40 -6.04 -0.11
CA SER A 192 -29.41 -4.88 0.79
C SER A 192 -30.38 -5.08 1.97
N GLN A 193 -29.93 -4.75 3.18
CA GLN A 193 -30.76 -4.65 4.39
C GLN A 193 -31.66 -3.42 4.38
N ASP A 194 -31.35 -2.42 3.54
CA ASP A 194 -32.10 -1.18 3.42
C ASP A 194 -33.04 -1.25 2.21
N TYR A 195 -34.35 -1.36 2.47
CA TYR A 195 -35.40 -1.29 1.44
C TYR A 195 -36.42 -0.20 1.77
N ILE A 196 -36.66 0.69 0.82
CA ILE A 196 -37.62 1.79 0.93
C ILE A 196 -38.84 1.42 0.08
N SER A 197 -39.97 1.08 0.73
CA SER A 197 -41.23 0.83 0.03
C SER A 197 -41.77 2.11 -0.60
N ASP A 198 -42.34 2.02 -1.79
CA ASP A 198 -43.06 3.14 -2.40
C ASP A 198 -44.26 3.53 -1.53
N PRO A 199 -44.65 4.82 -1.48
CA PRO A 199 -45.83 5.27 -0.74
C PRO A 199 -47.10 4.55 -1.21
N HIS A 200 -47.84 3.96 -0.28
CA HIS A 200 -49.08 3.24 -0.55
C HIS A 200 -50.07 3.34 0.63
N GLU A 201 -51.34 3.04 0.36
CA GLU A 201 -52.38 3.00 1.40
C GLU A 201 -52.19 1.80 2.35
N GLU A 202 -52.45 2.01 3.63
CA GLU A 202 -52.27 1.01 4.68
C GLU A 202 -53.13 -0.25 4.40
N GLY A 203 -52.49 -1.42 4.41
CA GLY A 203 -53.13 -2.72 4.17
C GLY A 203 -53.06 -3.24 2.73
N MET A 204 -52.46 -2.48 1.81
CA MET A 204 -52.19 -2.95 0.45
C MET A 204 -50.92 -3.82 0.39
N VAL A 205 -51.00 -4.98 -0.26
CA VAL A 205 -49.85 -5.86 -0.54
C VAL A 205 -49.48 -5.78 -2.03
N GLY A 206 -48.21 -5.96 -2.38
CA GLY A 206 -47.77 -6.00 -3.78
C GLY A 206 -47.01 -4.77 -4.29
N TYR A 207 -46.80 -3.74 -3.46
CA TYR A 207 -46.14 -2.51 -3.88
C TYR A 207 -44.62 -2.70 -3.97
N GLY A 208 -44.03 -2.11 -5.02
CA GLY A 208 -42.59 -2.04 -5.20
C GLY A 208 -41.93 -1.03 -4.27
N GLY A 209 -40.68 -0.76 -4.57
CA GLY A 209 -39.84 0.13 -3.79
C GLY A 209 -38.41 0.06 -4.28
N THR A 210 -37.48 0.49 -3.44
CA THR A 210 -36.08 0.68 -3.81
C THR A 210 -35.17 -0.01 -2.81
N PHE A 211 -34.33 -0.92 -3.30
CA PHE A 211 -33.19 -1.46 -2.57
C PHE A 211 -32.07 -0.43 -2.55
N VAL A 212 -31.47 -0.15 -1.39
CA VAL A 212 -30.43 0.88 -1.23
C VAL A 212 -29.14 0.21 -0.81
N TYR A 213 -28.15 0.12 -1.69
CA TYR A 213 -26.83 -0.45 -1.38
C TYR A 213 -25.85 0.66 -1.04
N LYS A 214 -25.11 0.51 0.05
CA LYS A 214 -24.12 1.49 0.52
C LYS A 214 -22.72 0.88 0.47
N PHE A 215 -21.77 1.69 0.02
CA PHE A 215 -20.40 1.28 -0.19
C PHE A 215 -19.44 2.33 0.36
N ASN A 216 -18.31 1.87 0.90
CA ASN A 216 -17.16 2.69 1.23
C ASN A 216 -16.00 2.34 0.31
N VAL A 217 -15.36 3.35 -0.26
CA VAL A 217 -14.07 3.22 -0.95
C VAL A 217 -12.96 3.40 0.07
N LYS A 218 -11.93 2.56 0.02
CA LYS A 218 -10.77 2.62 0.93
C LYS A 218 -9.47 2.28 0.21
N ASP A 219 -8.43 3.08 0.44
CA ASP A 219 -7.04 2.79 0.02
C ASP A 219 -6.89 2.45 -1.48
N ALA A 220 -7.79 2.98 -2.34
CA ALA A 220 -7.86 2.60 -3.74
C ALA A 220 -6.65 3.10 -4.54
N CYS A 221 -6.12 4.26 -4.17
CA CYS A 221 -4.99 4.88 -4.85
C CYS A 221 -3.64 4.21 -4.54
N SER A 222 -3.51 3.55 -3.38
CA SER A 222 -2.32 2.76 -3.03
C SER A 222 -2.24 1.43 -3.79
N GLU A 223 -3.38 0.89 -4.24
CA GLU A 223 -3.44 -0.38 -4.99
C GLU A 223 -3.44 -0.20 -6.52
N ARG A 224 -3.40 1.04 -7.05
CA ARG A 224 -3.50 1.37 -8.49
C ARG A 224 -4.68 0.72 -9.23
N LYS A 225 -5.77 0.38 -8.52
CA LYS A 225 -7.00 -0.15 -9.14
C LYS A 225 -7.86 1.01 -9.62
N GLY A 226 -7.62 1.45 -10.85
CA GLY A 226 -8.25 2.65 -11.43
C GLY A 226 -9.76 2.56 -11.67
N TYR A 227 -10.36 1.36 -11.60
CA TYR A 227 -11.81 1.16 -11.59
C TYR A 227 -12.19 -0.16 -10.94
N GLN A 228 -13.43 -0.25 -10.47
CA GLN A 228 -14.04 -1.47 -9.91
C GLN A 228 -15.46 -1.63 -10.46
N VAL A 229 -15.99 -2.87 -10.52
CA VAL A 229 -17.31 -3.14 -11.08
C VAL A 229 -18.22 -3.75 -10.03
N LEU A 230 -19.45 -3.27 -9.92
CA LEU A 230 -20.51 -3.86 -9.10
C LEU A 230 -21.51 -4.60 -10.00
N ASN A 231 -21.74 -5.88 -9.73
CA ASN A 231 -22.67 -6.71 -10.50
C ASN A 231 -23.90 -7.05 -9.67
N PHE A 232 -25.08 -6.65 -10.12
CA PHE A 232 -26.34 -6.95 -9.47
C PHE A 232 -27.20 -7.89 -10.33
N GLY A 233 -27.82 -8.89 -9.69
CA GLY A 233 -28.77 -9.79 -10.33
C GLY A 233 -30.12 -9.78 -9.63
N TYR A 234 -31.21 -9.61 -10.38
CA TYR A 234 -32.58 -9.68 -9.89
C TYR A 234 -33.15 -11.08 -10.07
N LYS A 235 -33.46 -11.75 -8.96
CA LYS A 235 -33.96 -13.14 -8.95
C LYS A 235 -34.65 -13.46 -7.63
N ARG A 236 -35.21 -14.68 -7.50
CA ARG A 236 -35.60 -15.22 -6.19
C ARG A 236 -34.40 -15.92 -5.53
N PRO A 237 -34.35 -15.99 -4.18
CA PRO A 237 -33.20 -16.60 -3.47
C PRO A 237 -32.88 -18.04 -3.90
N TRP A 238 -33.90 -18.81 -4.29
CA TRP A 238 -33.76 -20.21 -4.73
C TRP A 238 -33.65 -20.40 -6.26
N GLU A 239 -33.63 -19.31 -7.03
CA GLU A 239 -33.52 -19.36 -8.49
C GLU A 239 -32.07 -19.12 -8.94
N THR A 240 -31.66 -19.81 -10.00
CA THR A 240 -30.36 -19.61 -10.66
C THR A 240 -30.47 -18.61 -11.82
N ASN A 241 -31.65 -18.50 -12.42
CA ASN A 241 -31.91 -17.58 -13.53
C ASN A 241 -32.12 -16.16 -13.01
N VAL A 242 -31.35 -15.23 -13.57
CA VAL A 242 -31.45 -13.79 -13.29
C VAL A 242 -32.36 -13.16 -14.34
N ILE A 243 -33.41 -12.46 -13.92
CA ILE A 243 -34.41 -11.86 -14.82
C ILE A 243 -34.11 -10.40 -15.18
N ALA A 244 -33.26 -9.73 -14.40
CA ALA A 244 -32.70 -8.41 -14.72
C ALA A 244 -31.29 -8.27 -14.13
N LYS A 245 -30.40 -7.54 -14.80
CA LYS A 245 -29.01 -7.33 -14.36
C LYS A 245 -28.69 -5.85 -14.32
N ALA A 246 -27.96 -5.40 -13.30
CA ALA A 246 -27.40 -4.06 -13.28
C ALA A 246 -25.88 -4.12 -13.06
N GLU A 247 -25.12 -3.36 -13.84
CA GLU A 247 -23.68 -3.20 -13.70
C GLU A 247 -23.40 -1.73 -13.35
N VAL A 248 -22.61 -1.49 -12.30
CA VAL A 248 -22.14 -0.14 -11.95
C VAL A 248 -20.62 -0.13 -11.98
N VAL A 249 -20.04 0.60 -12.90
CA VAL A 249 -18.59 0.82 -13.00
C VAL A 249 -18.24 2.02 -12.12
N ILE A 250 -17.33 1.80 -11.17
CA ILE A 250 -16.84 2.81 -10.23
C ILE A 250 -15.48 3.28 -10.71
N ASN A 251 -15.39 4.54 -11.12
CA ASN A 251 -14.13 5.17 -11.47
C ASN A 251 -13.61 5.93 -10.25
N ILE A 252 -12.38 5.64 -9.81
CA ILE A 252 -11.85 6.26 -8.60
C ILE A 252 -10.97 7.47 -8.98
N THR A 253 -11.36 8.64 -8.50
CA THR A 253 -10.74 9.95 -8.77
C THR A 253 -9.91 10.44 -7.57
N ASP A 254 -9.01 11.41 -7.78
CA ASP A 254 -8.10 12.01 -6.78
C ASP A 254 -6.90 11.16 -6.30
N CYS A 255 -6.42 10.20 -7.10
CA CYS A 255 -5.10 9.60 -6.86
C CYS A 255 -3.97 10.60 -7.21
N ILE A 256 -3.47 11.33 -6.21
CA ILE A 256 -2.41 12.31 -6.40
C ILE A 256 -1.12 11.63 -6.85
N ASN A 257 -0.81 11.73 -8.15
CA ASN A 257 0.55 11.64 -8.65
C ASN A 257 1.26 12.96 -8.30
N ASN A 258 2.10 12.94 -7.26
CA ASN A 258 3.15 13.94 -7.10
C ASN A 258 4.22 13.70 -8.17
N ASN A 259 3.90 14.04 -9.42
CA ASN A 259 4.81 14.52 -10.45
C ASN A 259 4.01 14.77 -11.74
N ASN A 260 3.99 16.04 -12.13
CA ASN A 260 3.47 16.64 -13.37
C ASN A 260 1.98 16.96 -13.44
N ASN A 261 1.71 18.27 -13.57
CA ASN A 261 0.45 18.89 -13.97
C ASN A 261 -0.03 18.36 -15.34
N ASN A 262 -0.65 17.20 -15.38
CA ASN A 262 -1.61 16.83 -16.42
C ASN A 262 -2.83 16.23 -15.73
N VAL A 263 -3.90 17.03 -15.67
CA VAL A 263 -5.24 16.55 -15.37
C VAL A 263 -5.61 15.57 -16.48
N VAL A 264 -5.63 14.27 -16.20
CA VAL A 264 -6.26 13.28 -17.08
C VAL A 264 -7.72 13.18 -16.65
N THR A 265 -8.61 13.80 -17.42
CA THR A 265 -10.06 13.58 -17.31
C THR A 265 -10.42 12.24 -17.97
N TYR A 266 -11.32 11.47 -17.34
CA TYR A 266 -11.67 10.08 -17.66
C TYR A 266 -12.52 9.93 -18.95
N ASN A 267 -11.93 10.22 -20.12
CA ASN A 267 -12.50 9.85 -21.43
C ASN A 267 -11.67 8.81 -22.19
N ASP A 268 -10.50 8.38 -21.70
CA ASP A 268 -9.51 7.68 -22.51
C ASP A 268 -9.14 6.28 -21.95
N LEU A 269 -10.11 5.39 -21.75
CA LEU A 269 -9.80 3.96 -21.89
C LEU A 269 -9.59 3.69 -23.39
N PRO A 270 -8.48 3.05 -23.80
CA PRO A 270 -8.34 2.62 -25.18
C PRO A 270 -9.55 1.82 -25.61
N ASN A 271 -10.28 2.34 -26.60
CA ASN A 271 -11.47 1.70 -27.08
C ASN A 271 -11.62 1.88 -28.59
N ILE A 272 -12.34 0.95 -29.18
CA ILE A 272 -12.67 1.01 -30.59
C ILE A 272 -14.14 0.66 -30.81
N ASP A 273 -14.81 1.49 -31.59
CA ASP A 273 -16.17 1.27 -32.07
C ASP A 273 -16.13 0.70 -33.49
N ILE A 274 -16.78 -0.45 -33.69
CA ILE A 274 -16.81 -1.22 -34.93
C ILE A 274 -18.27 -1.36 -35.37
N SER A 275 -18.55 -1.18 -36.66
CA SER A 275 -19.89 -1.38 -37.23
C SER A 275 -20.24 -2.87 -37.34
N GLU A 276 -21.52 -3.18 -37.59
CA GLU A 276 -22.01 -4.55 -37.75
C GLU A 276 -21.39 -5.28 -38.97
N GLU A 277 -20.84 -4.53 -39.94
CA GLU A 277 -20.13 -5.09 -41.09
C GLU A 277 -18.75 -5.67 -40.73
N GLY A 278 -18.23 -5.36 -39.53
CA GLY A 278 -16.89 -5.75 -39.10
C GLY A 278 -15.79 -5.01 -39.86
N GLY A 279 -14.63 -5.66 -40.03
CA GLY A 279 -13.48 -5.08 -40.72
C GLY A 279 -12.12 -5.42 -40.09
N LYS A 280 -11.09 -4.68 -40.48
CA LYS A 280 -9.75 -4.80 -39.88
C LYS A 280 -9.36 -3.49 -39.22
N PHE A 281 -8.91 -3.56 -37.98
CA PHE A 281 -8.66 -2.38 -37.17
C PHE A 281 -7.36 -2.49 -36.40
N ASN A 282 -6.84 -1.34 -35.98
CA ASN A 282 -5.73 -1.24 -35.03
C ASN A 282 -6.24 -0.56 -33.77
N LEU A 283 -5.81 -1.04 -32.61
CA LEU A 283 -6.09 -0.41 -31.33
C LEU A 283 -4.79 -0.31 -30.55
N ASP A 284 -4.44 0.91 -30.16
CA ASP A 284 -3.30 1.13 -29.28
C ASP A 284 -3.74 0.99 -27.83
N ILE A 285 -3.10 0.12 -27.08
CA ILE A 285 -3.40 -0.21 -25.69
C ILE A 285 -2.24 0.19 -24.78
N ASN A 286 -2.48 0.33 -23.49
CA ASN A 286 -1.42 0.56 -22.52
C ASN A 286 -0.87 -0.78 -22.01
N ASP A 287 0.36 -0.80 -21.52
CA ASP A 287 0.87 -1.93 -20.74
C ASP A 287 0.22 -1.95 -19.34
N TYR A 288 -0.10 -3.14 -18.83
CA TYR A 288 -0.86 -3.34 -17.58
C TYR A 288 -2.17 -2.52 -17.53
N GLY A 289 -2.88 -2.43 -18.65
CA GLY A 289 -4.05 -1.59 -18.81
C GLY A 289 -5.25 -2.34 -19.39
N SER A 290 -6.44 -1.79 -19.18
CA SER A 290 -7.68 -2.34 -19.72
C SER A 290 -8.08 -1.63 -21.00
N PHE A 291 -8.74 -2.35 -21.90
CA PHE A 291 -9.26 -1.79 -23.15
C PHE A 291 -10.56 -2.46 -23.58
N VAL A 292 -11.29 -1.78 -24.47
CA VAL A 292 -12.66 -2.17 -24.85
C VAL A 292 -12.83 -2.24 -26.36
N VAL A 293 -13.42 -3.32 -26.85
CA VAL A 293 -13.86 -3.47 -28.25
C VAL A 293 -15.38 -3.45 -28.28
N LYS A 294 -15.95 -2.43 -28.92
CA LYS A 294 -17.39 -2.25 -29.08
C LYS A 294 -17.77 -2.58 -30.52
N ILE A 295 -18.67 -3.55 -30.72
CA ILE A 295 -19.07 -4.00 -32.06
C ILE A 295 -20.58 -3.93 -32.17
N ALA A 296 -21.07 -3.13 -33.12
CA ALA A 296 -22.50 -3.03 -33.38
C ALA A 296 -23.07 -4.37 -33.87
N GLY A 297 -24.31 -4.67 -33.49
CA GLY A 297 -25.03 -5.85 -33.94
C GLY A 297 -26.44 -5.90 -33.37
N ASN A 298 -27.16 -6.97 -33.68
CA ASN A 298 -28.56 -7.09 -33.36
C ASN A 298 -28.94 -8.52 -32.90
N PRO A 299 -28.93 -8.80 -31.59
CA PRO A 299 -29.25 -10.11 -31.03
C PRO A 299 -30.70 -10.52 -31.27
N THR A 300 -31.62 -9.58 -31.54
CA THR A 300 -33.03 -9.92 -31.85
C THR A 300 -33.18 -10.69 -33.18
N THR A 301 -32.18 -10.60 -34.06
CA THR A 301 -32.12 -11.38 -35.31
C THR A 301 -31.55 -12.79 -35.11
N GLY A 302 -31.16 -13.13 -33.89
CA GLY A 302 -30.50 -14.39 -33.51
C GLY A 302 -28.99 -14.41 -33.76
N TYR A 303 -28.40 -13.32 -34.28
CA TYR A 303 -26.96 -13.18 -34.51
C TYR A 303 -26.25 -12.55 -33.30
N SER A 304 -25.03 -12.99 -33.02
CA SER A 304 -24.18 -12.42 -31.97
C SER A 304 -22.73 -12.40 -32.42
N TRP A 305 -21.95 -11.50 -31.85
CA TRP A 305 -20.49 -11.50 -32.00
C TRP A 305 -19.86 -12.48 -31.01
N TYR A 306 -18.85 -13.20 -31.47
CA TYR A 306 -18.07 -14.16 -30.71
C TYR A 306 -16.58 -13.94 -30.95
N LEU A 307 -15.76 -13.97 -29.91
CA LEU A 307 -14.30 -14.01 -30.03
C LEU A 307 -13.89 -15.42 -30.49
N GLU A 308 -13.60 -15.57 -31.78
CA GLU A 308 -13.37 -16.87 -32.41
C GLU A 308 -12.06 -17.51 -31.98
N ASN A 309 -11.04 -16.70 -31.65
CA ASN A 309 -9.77 -17.18 -31.13
C ASN A 309 -9.66 -17.06 -29.60
N ALA A 310 -10.78 -17.10 -28.86
CA ALA A 310 -10.76 -16.94 -27.42
C ALA A 310 -9.87 -17.93 -26.66
N GLU A 311 -9.69 -19.16 -27.16
CA GLU A 311 -8.77 -20.13 -26.52
C GLU A 311 -7.30 -19.70 -26.66
N GLU A 312 -6.92 -19.13 -27.82
CA GLU A 312 -5.60 -18.52 -28.02
C GLU A 312 -5.42 -17.33 -27.06
N ILE A 313 -6.42 -16.45 -26.97
CA ILE A 313 -6.36 -15.26 -26.09
C ILE A 313 -6.31 -15.67 -24.61
N LYS A 314 -7.15 -16.61 -24.15
CA LYS A 314 -7.13 -17.09 -22.75
C LYS A 314 -5.81 -17.80 -22.39
N SER A 315 -5.13 -18.37 -23.38
CA SER A 315 -3.80 -18.99 -23.19
C SER A 315 -2.65 -17.99 -23.26
N SER A 316 -2.92 -16.75 -23.69
CA SER A 316 -1.95 -15.67 -23.76
C SER A 316 -1.52 -15.24 -22.36
N ASP A 317 -0.21 -15.04 -22.17
CA ASP A 317 0.34 -14.42 -20.97
C ASP A 317 0.21 -12.89 -20.99
N VAL A 318 -0.17 -12.31 -22.13
CA VAL A 318 -0.20 -10.85 -22.35
C VAL A 318 -1.58 -10.22 -22.43
N ILE A 319 -2.61 -10.95 -22.88
CA ILE A 319 -3.98 -10.41 -23.00
C ILE A 319 -4.96 -11.36 -22.32
N ASN A 320 -5.78 -10.84 -21.41
CA ASN A 320 -6.81 -11.60 -20.71
C ASN A 320 -8.21 -11.04 -21.03
N PRO A 321 -9.15 -11.83 -21.56
CA PRO A 321 -10.51 -11.38 -21.78
C PRO A 321 -11.33 -11.48 -20.48
N THR A 322 -12.07 -10.45 -20.12
CA THR A 322 -12.71 -10.37 -18.77
C THR A 322 -14.22 -10.55 -18.77
N ASN A 323 -14.90 -10.55 -19.93
CA ASN A 323 -16.36 -10.61 -19.98
C ASN A 323 -16.94 -11.55 -21.06
N LEU A 324 -16.26 -12.66 -21.33
CA LEU A 324 -16.72 -13.66 -22.31
C LEU A 324 -17.67 -14.70 -21.70
N ASP A 325 -18.75 -15.00 -22.42
CA ASP A 325 -19.68 -16.10 -22.12
C ASP A 325 -19.09 -17.48 -22.42
N GLU A 326 -19.81 -18.54 -22.02
CA GLU A 326 -19.39 -19.94 -22.25
C GLU A 326 -19.18 -20.28 -23.74
N ARG A 327 -19.69 -19.45 -24.66
CA ARG A 327 -19.54 -19.58 -26.12
C ARG A 327 -18.58 -18.53 -26.69
N ASN A 328 -17.86 -17.80 -25.85
CA ASN A 328 -16.96 -16.70 -26.19
C ASN A 328 -17.67 -15.47 -26.80
N GLY A 329 -18.98 -15.33 -26.60
CA GLY A 329 -19.71 -14.10 -26.86
C GLY A 329 -19.50 -13.09 -25.73
N SER A 330 -19.87 -11.83 -25.94
CA SER A 330 -19.84 -10.87 -24.83
C SER A 330 -21.05 -11.07 -23.92
N TYR A 331 -20.84 -11.08 -22.60
CA TYR A 331 -21.92 -10.95 -21.61
C TYR A 331 -22.61 -9.58 -21.64
N LEU A 332 -21.99 -8.59 -22.30
CA LEU A 332 -22.37 -7.19 -22.27
C LEU A 332 -22.84 -6.74 -23.67
N TYR A 333 -24.14 -6.46 -23.77
CA TYR A 333 -24.77 -5.87 -24.96
C TYR A 333 -25.53 -4.60 -24.55
N ILE A 334 -25.31 -3.51 -25.27
CA ILE A 334 -25.94 -2.20 -25.06
C ILE A 334 -26.94 -1.96 -26.20
N SER A 335 -28.24 -2.03 -25.93
CA SER A 335 -29.27 -1.64 -26.92
C SER A 335 -29.23 -0.14 -27.20
N ASP A 336 -29.47 0.29 -28.44
CA ASP A 336 -29.52 1.72 -28.78
C ASP A 336 -30.63 2.43 -27.96
N PRO A 337 -30.29 3.47 -27.16
CA PRO A 337 -31.24 4.13 -26.27
C PRO A 337 -32.35 4.90 -26.97
N ASN A 338 -32.24 5.17 -28.28
CA ASN A 338 -33.18 6.02 -29.01
C ASN A 338 -34.49 5.35 -29.45
N GLU A 339 -34.67 4.04 -29.27
CA GLU A 339 -35.87 3.33 -29.74
C GLU A 339 -36.34 2.28 -28.73
N LYS A 340 -36.88 2.70 -27.58
CA LYS A 340 -37.27 1.81 -26.47
C LYS A 340 -38.49 0.91 -26.71
N ASP A 341 -39.18 1.02 -27.85
CA ASP A 341 -40.48 0.35 -28.09
C ASP A 341 -40.60 -0.37 -29.45
N LEU A 342 -39.49 -0.73 -30.11
CA LEU A 342 -39.51 -1.46 -31.38
C LEU A 342 -38.88 -2.86 -31.26
N ASP A 343 -39.63 -3.88 -31.66
CA ASP A 343 -39.07 -5.23 -31.89
C ASP A 343 -38.06 -5.14 -33.05
N GLY A 344 -36.80 -5.48 -32.79
CA GLY A 344 -35.76 -5.47 -33.82
C GLY A 344 -34.63 -4.45 -33.61
N VAL A 345 -34.58 -3.71 -32.50
CA VAL A 345 -33.58 -2.64 -32.29
C VAL A 345 -32.19 -3.22 -32.06
N GLY A 346 -31.24 -2.75 -32.87
CA GLY A 346 -29.82 -3.09 -32.74
C GLY A 346 -29.15 -2.44 -31.53
N GLY A 347 -27.84 -2.57 -31.46
CA GLY A 347 -27.06 -2.14 -30.31
C GLY A 347 -25.61 -2.57 -30.45
N THR A 348 -24.89 -2.64 -29.34
CA THR A 348 -23.43 -2.79 -29.32
C THR A 348 -23.03 -3.89 -28.36
N PHE A 349 -22.34 -4.92 -28.87
CA PHE A 349 -21.64 -5.91 -28.08
C PHE A 349 -20.33 -5.31 -27.57
N VAL A 350 -20.06 -5.42 -26.28
CA VAL A 350 -18.89 -4.79 -25.65
C VAL A 350 -17.98 -5.86 -25.10
N PHE A 351 -16.79 -6.02 -25.66
CA PHE A 351 -15.78 -6.97 -25.18
C PHE A 351 -14.72 -6.22 -24.38
N LYS A 352 -14.42 -6.71 -23.18
CA LYS A 352 -13.45 -6.12 -22.25
C LYS A 352 -12.22 -7.03 -22.14
N PHE A 353 -11.05 -6.40 -22.15
CA PHE A 353 -9.76 -7.07 -22.10
C PHE A 353 -8.82 -6.33 -21.15
N GLU A 354 -7.89 -7.08 -20.58
CA GLU A 354 -6.76 -6.59 -19.79
C GLU A 354 -5.45 -6.99 -20.48
N SER A 355 -4.50 -6.06 -20.56
CA SER A 355 -3.14 -6.35 -20.95
C SER A 355 -2.26 -6.59 -19.71
N LYS A 356 -1.26 -7.46 -19.83
CA LYS A 356 -0.27 -7.75 -18.78
C LYS A 356 1.10 -7.90 -19.43
N ASN A 357 2.07 -7.08 -19.04
CA ASN A 357 3.45 -7.16 -19.55
C ASN A 357 3.50 -7.23 -21.10
N ALA A 358 2.73 -6.37 -21.76
CA ALA A 358 2.54 -6.33 -23.20
C ALA A 358 3.69 -5.62 -23.94
N CYS A 359 4.49 -4.80 -23.25
CA CYS A 359 5.63 -4.11 -23.86
C CYS A 359 6.70 -5.10 -24.37
N GLY A 360 7.15 -4.92 -25.62
CA GLY A 360 8.22 -5.72 -26.22
C GLY A 360 7.84 -7.16 -26.60
N LYS A 361 6.60 -7.59 -26.32
CA LYS A 361 6.08 -8.90 -26.70
C LYS A 361 5.23 -8.82 -27.98
N GLU A 362 5.14 -9.94 -28.69
CA GLU A 362 4.22 -10.08 -29.81
C GLU A 362 2.79 -10.26 -29.27
N LEU A 363 1.87 -9.38 -29.68
CA LEU A 363 0.49 -9.39 -29.18
C LEU A 363 -0.41 -10.23 -30.10
N PRO A 364 -1.30 -11.06 -29.53
CA PRO A 364 -2.27 -11.78 -30.33
C PRO A 364 -3.28 -10.82 -30.95
N LYS A 365 -3.77 -11.15 -32.15
CA LYS A 365 -4.89 -10.43 -32.77
C LYS A 365 -6.20 -10.88 -32.15
N LEU A 366 -7.18 -9.97 -32.04
CA LEU A 366 -8.52 -10.33 -31.61
C LEU A 366 -9.39 -10.58 -32.84
N ASN A 367 -9.94 -11.79 -32.97
CA ASN A 367 -10.76 -12.19 -34.10
C ASN A 367 -12.21 -12.41 -33.66
N PHE A 368 -13.12 -11.60 -34.18
CA PHE A 368 -14.54 -11.71 -33.90
C PHE A 368 -15.32 -12.20 -35.12
N GLY A 369 -16.30 -13.05 -34.87
CA GLY A 369 -17.22 -13.57 -35.88
C GLY A 369 -18.67 -13.30 -35.51
N TYR A 370 -19.44 -12.76 -36.44
CA TYR A 370 -20.87 -12.53 -36.31
C TYR A 370 -21.64 -13.70 -36.92
N LYS A 371 -22.36 -14.46 -36.09
CA LYS A 371 -23.08 -15.66 -36.52
C LYS A 371 -24.20 -16.01 -35.55
N ARG A 372 -25.06 -16.95 -35.94
CA ARG A 372 -26.01 -17.56 -35.02
C ARG A 372 -25.37 -18.74 -34.28
N PRO A 373 -25.71 -19.00 -33.01
CA PRO A 373 -25.04 -20.03 -32.21
C PRO A 373 -25.19 -21.47 -32.70
N TRP A 374 -26.09 -21.73 -33.65
CA TRP A 374 -26.33 -23.04 -34.27
C TRP A 374 -25.83 -23.15 -35.72
N GLU A 375 -25.20 -22.09 -36.26
CA GLU A 375 -24.65 -22.11 -37.62
C GLU A 375 -23.24 -22.71 -37.62
N THR A 376 -23.03 -23.71 -38.49
CA THR A 376 -21.73 -24.35 -38.70
C THR A 376 -20.99 -23.81 -39.94
N THR A 377 -21.66 -22.98 -40.73
CA THR A 377 -21.08 -22.22 -41.84
C THR A 377 -20.47 -20.94 -41.31
N GLY A 378 -19.39 -20.45 -41.94
CA GLY A 378 -18.60 -19.31 -41.46
C GLY A 378 -19.40 -18.05 -41.16
N SER A 379 -18.81 -17.17 -40.35
CA SER A 379 -19.42 -15.92 -39.88
C SER A 379 -19.84 -14.99 -41.03
N VAL A 380 -21.02 -14.37 -40.91
CA VAL A 380 -21.57 -13.47 -41.94
C VAL A 380 -20.88 -12.11 -41.96
N ALA A 381 -20.22 -11.74 -40.85
CA ALA A 381 -19.30 -10.63 -40.74
C ALA A 381 -18.15 -11.01 -39.80
N THR A 382 -16.98 -10.40 -39.97
CA THR A 382 -15.80 -10.65 -39.14
C THR A 382 -15.10 -9.35 -38.79
N ALA A 383 -14.59 -9.22 -37.57
CA ALA A 383 -13.74 -8.11 -37.15
C ALA A 383 -12.38 -8.64 -36.66
N GLU A 384 -11.29 -8.13 -37.22
CA GLU A 384 -9.91 -8.44 -36.80
C GLU A 384 -9.29 -7.17 -36.21
N ILE A 385 -8.85 -7.24 -34.96
CA ILE A 385 -8.19 -6.12 -34.27
C ILE A 385 -6.72 -6.50 -34.04
N THR A 386 -5.82 -5.68 -34.57
CA THR A 386 -4.39 -5.73 -34.26
C THR A 386 -4.10 -4.79 -33.09
N LEU A 387 -3.45 -5.29 -32.05
CA LEU A 387 -3.12 -4.51 -30.86
C LEU A 387 -1.70 -3.93 -31.01
N ASN A 388 -1.53 -2.67 -30.62
CA ASN A 388 -0.21 -2.04 -30.46
C ASN A 388 -0.07 -1.54 -29.02
N VAL A 389 1.12 -1.50 -28.43
CA VAL A 389 1.30 -0.95 -27.08
C VAL A 389 1.88 0.45 -27.12
N ASN A 390 1.17 1.40 -26.52
CA ASN A 390 1.63 2.78 -26.30
C ASN A 390 2.25 2.90 -24.89
N GLY A 391 3.23 3.80 -24.75
CA GLY A 391 3.81 4.14 -23.44
C GLY A 391 4.95 3.24 -22.97
N CYS A 392 5.55 2.42 -23.84
CA CYS A 392 6.81 1.73 -23.54
C CYS A 392 7.99 2.72 -23.50
N ASN A 393 7.98 3.63 -22.52
CA ASN A 393 9.18 4.34 -22.08
C ASN A 393 9.96 3.39 -21.18
N ASN A 394 11.29 3.33 -21.35
CA ASN A 394 12.22 2.47 -20.61
C ASN A 394 12.36 2.80 -19.10
N ASN A 395 11.25 3.04 -18.41
CA ASN A 395 11.17 2.98 -16.96
C ASN A 395 10.52 1.64 -16.62
N VAL A 396 11.37 0.67 -16.29
CA VAL A 396 10.98 -0.59 -15.68
C VAL A 396 10.22 -0.26 -14.41
N VAL A 397 8.90 -0.38 -14.46
CA VAL A 397 8.09 -0.53 -13.25
C VAL A 397 8.37 -1.95 -12.79
N VAL A 398 9.22 -2.10 -11.77
CA VAL A 398 9.34 -3.37 -11.06
C VAL A 398 8.03 -3.54 -10.29
N ASP A 399 7.26 -4.55 -10.69
CA ASP A 399 6.09 -5.04 -9.98
C ASP A 399 6.53 -5.68 -8.65
N ASP A 400 5.95 -5.23 -7.54
CA ASP A 400 6.16 -5.75 -6.18
C ASP A 400 5.43 -7.10 -5.95
N GLN A 401 4.83 -7.71 -6.99
CA GLN A 401 4.30 -9.07 -6.90
C GLN A 401 5.37 -10.12 -7.18
N GLU A 402 5.58 -11.04 -6.23
CA GLU A 402 6.46 -12.20 -6.36
C GLU A 402 6.12 -12.98 -7.65
N PRO A 403 7.05 -13.08 -8.64
CA PRO A 403 6.83 -13.80 -9.88
C PRO A 403 6.27 -15.19 -9.61
N THR A 404 5.11 -15.50 -10.20
CA THR A 404 4.40 -16.76 -9.93
C THR A 404 3.93 -17.41 -11.22
N ILE A 405 4.12 -18.72 -11.34
CA ILE A 405 3.53 -19.53 -12.41
C ILE A 405 2.56 -20.57 -11.84
N SER A 406 1.41 -20.76 -12.51
CA SER A 406 0.41 -21.77 -12.16
C SER A 406 0.33 -22.85 -13.24
N ILE A 407 0.50 -24.10 -12.84
CA ILE A 407 0.60 -25.28 -13.70
C ILE A 407 -0.51 -26.26 -13.32
N ASN A 408 -1.22 -26.81 -14.30
CA ASN A 408 -2.23 -27.83 -14.05
C ASN A 408 -1.59 -29.21 -13.81
N GLN A 409 -2.37 -30.19 -13.33
CA GLN A 409 -1.88 -31.52 -12.97
C GLN A 409 -1.28 -32.32 -14.15
N LYS A 410 -1.56 -31.96 -15.41
CA LYS A 410 -0.97 -32.65 -16.58
C LYS A 410 0.50 -32.29 -16.78
N GLY A 411 0.99 -31.24 -16.14
CA GLY A 411 2.34 -30.72 -16.33
C GLY A 411 2.54 -30.16 -17.74
N GLY A 412 3.79 -30.13 -18.20
CA GLY A 412 4.19 -29.52 -19.47
C GLY A 412 5.52 -28.79 -19.37
N ASN A 413 5.87 -28.06 -20.42
CA ASN A 413 7.06 -27.23 -20.46
C ASN A 413 6.64 -25.77 -20.36
N PHE A 414 7.26 -25.03 -19.44
CA PHE A 414 6.90 -23.65 -19.15
C PHE A 414 8.13 -22.76 -19.09
N ASN A 415 7.93 -21.48 -19.34
CA ASN A 415 8.94 -20.45 -19.13
C ASN A 415 8.46 -19.55 -18.00
N LEU A 416 9.36 -19.16 -17.12
CA LEU A 416 9.09 -18.18 -16.08
C LEU A 416 10.21 -17.15 -16.06
N ASP A 417 9.84 -15.89 -16.23
CA ASP A 417 10.75 -14.78 -16.06
C ASP A 417 10.87 -14.44 -14.58
N VAL A 418 12.10 -14.37 -14.09
CA VAL A 418 12.43 -14.10 -12.69
C VAL A 418 13.36 -12.90 -12.61
N ASN A 419 13.21 -12.11 -11.56
CA ASN A 419 14.09 -10.96 -11.33
C ASN A 419 15.35 -11.42 -10.57
N ASP A 420 16.49 -10.78 -10.86
CA ASP A 420 17.70 -11.03 -10.08
C ASP A 420 17.48 -10.64 -8.60
N ASN A 421 18.03 -11.44 -7.70
CA ASN A 421 17.91 -11.26 -6.23
C ASN A 421 16.47 -11.26 -5.68
N ALA A 422 15.49 -11.80 -6.42
CA ALA A 422 14.10 -11.89 -6.00
C ALA A 422 13.65 -13.33 -5.68
N SER A 423 12.54 -13.45 -4.95
CA SER A 423 11.83 -14.72 -4.76
C SER A 423 10.87 -14.99 -5.92
N PHE A 424 10.55 -16.25 -6.18
CA PHE A 424 9.46 -16.63 -7.08
C PHE A 424 8.78 -17.93 -6.62
N SER A 425 7.55 -18.12 -7.10
CA SER A 425 6.69 -19.24 -6.73
C SER A 425 6.24 -20.06 -7.95
N VAL A 426 6.25 -21.39 -7.82
CA VAL A 426 5.69 -22.34 -8.79
C VAL A 426 4.52 -23.06 -8.12
N LYS A 427 3.31 -22.85 -8.65
CA LYS A 427 2.06 -23.44 -8.16
C LYS A 427 1.66 -24.57 -9.09
N ILE A 428 1.60 -25.81 -8.60
CA ILE A 428 1.26 -26.98 -9.41
C ILE A 428 0.04 -27.69 -8.82
N ALA A 429 -1.03 -27.80 -9.61
CA ALA A 429 -2.23 -28.50 -9.21
C ALA A 429 -1.97 -30.00 -9.01
N GLY A 430 -2.58 -30.58 -7.98
CA GLY A 430 -2.52 -32.00 -7.72
C GLY A 430 -3.40 -32.41 -6.53
N ASN A 431 -3.40 -33.70 -6.21
CA ASN A 431 -4.26 -34.23 -5.16
C ASN A 431 -3.49 -35.24 -4.28
N PRO A 432 -2.98 -34.82 -3.10
CA PRO A 432 -2.22 -35.67 -2.20
C PRO A 432 -3.07 -36.81 -1.60
N THR A 433 -4.40 -36.68 -1.56
CA THR A 433 -5.29 -37.75 -1.04
C THR A 433 -5.27 -39.02 -1.91
N THR A 434 -4.79 -38.91 -3.15
CA THR A 434 -4.59 -40.06 -4.06
C THR A 434 -3.26 -40.79 -3.83
N GLY A 435 -2.43 -40.29 -2.92
CA GLY A 435 -1.06 -40.75 -2.67
C GLY A 435 -0.03 -40.23 -3.69
N TYR A 436 -0.43 -39.45 -4.69
CA TYR A 436 0.47 -38.80 -5.64
C TYR A 436 0.81 -37.37 -5.20
N SER A 437 2.09 -37.02 -5.30
CA SER A 437 2.60 -35.68 -5.04
C SER A 437 3.58 -35.26 -6.13
N TRP A 438 3.83 -33.95 -6.21
CA TRP A 438 4.87 -33.40 -7.07
C TRP A 438 6.20 -33.39 -6.31
N TYR A 439 7.28 -33.72 -7.00
CA TYR A 439 8.64 -33.73 -6.43
C TYR A 439 9.58 -33.01 -7.38
N LEU A 440 10.44 -32.15 -6.84
CA LEU A 440 11.53 -31.53 -7.59
C LEU A 440 12.62 -32.59 -7.82
N GLU A 441 12.63 -33.20 -9.01
CA GLU A 441 13.49 -34.32 -9.38
C GLU A 441 14.97 -33.93 -9.41
N ASN A 442 15.29 -32.72 -9.83
CA ASN A 442 16.65 -32.20 -9.84
C ASN A 442 16.99 -31.34 -8.62
N ALA A 443 16.33 -31.58 -7.47
CA ALA A 443 16.54 -30.77 -6.27
C ALA A 443 17.99 -30.72 -5.78
N GLU A 444 18.78 -31.77 -5.96
CA GLU A 444 20.21 -31.74 -5.59
C GLU A 444 21.02 -30.78 -6.45
N GLU A 445 20.72 -30.72 -7.77
CA GLU A 445 21.31 -29.72 -8.67
C GLU A 445 20.91 -28.31 -8.24
N ILE A 446 19.62 -28.08 -7.97
CA ILE A 446 19.11 -26.77 -7.54
C ILE A 446 19.71 -26.36 -6.18
N LYS A 447 19.78 -27.26 -5.18
CA LYS A 447 20.38 -26.96 -3.87
C LYS A 447 21.88 -26.66 -3.96
N SER A 448 22.56 -27.22 -4.94
CA SER A 448 23.99 -26.96 -5.20
C SER A 448 24.25 -25.71 -6.05
N SER A 449 23.20 -25.08 -6.55
CA SER A 449 23.32 -23.90 -7.40
C SER A 449 23.67 -22.65 -6.59
N ASP A 450 24.64 -21.89 -7.08
CA ASP A 450 25.01 -20.60 -6.48
C ASP A 450 24.01 -19.48 -6.83
N VAL A 451 23.06 -19.75 -7.74
CA VAL A 451 22.15 -18.73 -8.31
C VAL A 451 20.68 -18.95 -8.00
N ILE A 452 20.29 -20.12 -7.52
CA ILE A 452 18.91 -20.40 -7.13
C ILE A 452 18.88 -21.30 -5.89
N LEU A 453 17.99 -21.00 -4.94
CA LEU A 453 17.83 -21.75 -3.70
C LEU A 453 16.35 -22.09 -3.48
N PRO A 454 15.99 -23.37 -3.28
CA PRO A 454 14.64 -23.76 -2.92
C PRO A 454 14.37 -23.47 -1.42
N ILE A 455 13.19 -22.93 -1.10
CA ILE A 455 12.87 -22.42 0.25
C ILE A 455 12.04 -23.42 1.06
N ASN A 456 11.05 -24.07 0.44
CA ASN A 456 9.99 -24.80 1.15
C ASN A 456 9.90 -26.29 0.77
N LEU A 457 11.01 -26.91 0.40
CA LEU A 457 11.05 -28.35 0.12
C LEU A 457 10.98 -29.19 1.41
N ASP A 458 10.27 -30.32 1.35
CA ASP A 458 10.27 -31.38 2.35
C ASP A 458 11.49 -32.31 2.23
N GLU A 459 11.57 -33.34 3.07
CA GLU A 459 12.69 -34.30 3.07
C GLU A 459 12.77 -35.18 1.81
N TYR A 460 11.70 -35.23 1.02
CA TYR A 460 11.59 -35.98 -0.23
C TYR A 460 11.65 -35.07 -1.46
N ASN A 461 11.95 -33.77 -1.30
CA ASN A 461 11.89 -32.74 -2.35
C ASN A 461 10.47 -32.44 -2.88
N GLY A 462 9.44 -32.78 -2.11
CA GLY A 462 8.07 -32.29 -2.30
C GLY A 462 7.88 -30.91 -1.70
N SER A 463 6.73 -30.28 -1.95
CA SER A 463 6.41 -29.00 -1.30
C SER A 463 5.85 -29.23 0.11
N LYS A 464 6.32 -28.44 1.07
CA LYS A 464 5.70 -28.32 2.41
C LYS A 464 4.38 -27.53 2.40
N ASP A 465 4.16 -26.73 1.36
CA ASP A 465 3.02 -25.84 1.23
C ASP A 465 2.01 -26.43 0.23
N TYR A 466 0.87 -26.87 0.75
CA TYR A 466 -0.26 -27.34 -0.06
C TYR A 466 -1.52 -26.57 0.31
N VAL A 467 -2.18 -25.98 -0.69
CA VAL A 467 -3.45 -25.26 -0.54
C VAL A 467 -4.55 -26.14 -1.13
N SER A 468 -5.45 -26.66 -0.30
CA SER A 468 -6.61 -27.41 -0.77
C SER A 468 -7.57 -26.48 -1.51
N ASP A 469 -8.20 -26.96 -2.58
CA ASP A 469 -9.28 -26.22 -3.24
C ASP A 469 -10.45 -26.01 -2.26
N PRO A 470 -11.21 -24.90 -2.34
CA PRO A 470 -12.38 -24.68 -1.49
C PRO A 470 -13.38 -25.84 -1.58
N HIS A 471 -13.79 -26.38 -0.43
CA HIS A 471 -14.73 -27.51 -0.33
C HIS A 471 -15.55 -27.43 0.96
N GLU A 472 -16.68 -28.14 0.98
CA GLU A 472 -17.52 -28.27 2.17
C GLU A 472 -16.82 -29.11 3.25
N GLU A 473 -17.00 -28.73 4.52
CA GLU A 473 -16.39 -29.40 5.66
C GLU A 473 -16.75 -30.89 5.73
N GLY A 474 -15.75 -31.75 5.91
CA GLY A 474 -15.91 -33.21 5.99
C GLY A 474 -15.80 -33.94 4.65
N MET A 475 -15.64 -33.23 3.54
CA MET A 475 -15.38 -33.83 2.25
C MET A 475 -13.90 -34.25 2.10
N VAL A 476 -13.66 -35.49 1.68
CA VAL A 476 -12.30 -35.99 1.35
C VAL A 476 -12.16 -36.17 -0.16
N GLY A 477 -10.94 -36.02 -0.68
CA GLY A 477 -10.65 -36.27 -2.10
C GLY A 477 -10.60 -35.05 -3.01
N TYR A 478 -10.75 -33.84 -2.46
CA TYR A 478 -10.63 -32.60 -3.24
C TYR A 478 -9.17 -32.33 -3.60
N GLY A 479 -8.97 -31.80 -4.80
CA GLY A 479 -7.66 -31.39 -5.28
C GLY A 479 -7.15 -30.15 -4.56
N GLY A 480 -6.08 -29.59 -5.08
CA GLY A 480 -5.46 -28.40 -4.56
C GLY A 480 -4.17 -28.11 -5.29
N THR A 481 -3.37 -27.24 -4.69
CA THR A 481 -2.18 -26.68 -5.32
C THR A 481 -0.98 -26.85 -4.40
N PHE A 482 0.05 -27.52 -4.90
CA PHE A 482 1.39 -27.53 -4.30
C PHE A 482 2.10 -26.22 -4.65
N VAL A 483 2.64 -25.52 -3.66
CA VAL A 483 3.31 -24.23 -3.86
C VAL A 483 4.80 -24.41 -3.59
N TYR A 484 5.66 -24.26 -4.58
CA TYR A 484 7.12 -24.30 -4.41
C TYR A 484 7.67 -22.90 -4.47
N LYS A 485 8.54 -22.55 -3.51
CA LYS A 485 9.15 -21.22 -3.40
C LYS A 485 10.65 -21.30 -3.61
N PHE A 486 11.20 -20.35 -4.36
CA PHE A 486 12.59 -20.28 -4.72
C PHE A 486 13.13 -18.86 -4.56
N ASN A 487 14.41 -18.74 -4.24
CA ASN A 487 15.15 -17.47 -4.26
C ASN A 487 16.17 -17.50 -5.38
N VAL A 488 16.19 -16.47 -6.22
CA VAL A 488 17.23 -16.25 -7.23
C VAL A 488 18.28 -15.31 -6.64
N LYS A 489 19.56 -15.54 -6.92
CA LYS A 489 20.68 -14.69 -6.45
C LYS A 489 21.74 -14.53 -7.52
N ASN A 490 22.17 -13.30 -7.79
CA ASN A 490 23.28 -13.01 -8.70
C ASN A 490 23.20 -13.77 -10.04
N ALA A 491 22.00 -13.88 -10.61
CA ALA A 491 21.68 -14.66 -11.79
C ALA A 491 21.95 -13.90 -13.09
N CYS A 492 22.17 -12.58 -13.02
CA CYS A 492 22.50 -11.79 -14.20
C CYS A 492 23.77 -12.27 -14.91
N GLY A 493 23.64 -12.52 -16.21
CA GLY A 493 24.73 -13.03 -17.06
C GLY A 493 25.08 -14.51 -16.83
N LYS A 494 24.31 -15.22 -16.00
CA LYS A 494 24.47 -16.66 -15.76
C LYS A 494 23.26 -17.43 -16.30
N GLU A 495 23.49 -18.66 -16.73
CA GLU A 495 22.43 -19.57 -17.12
C GLU A 495 21.78 -20.16 -15.86
N LEU A 496 20.46 -20.02 -15.73
CA LEU A 496 19.72 -20.61 -14.61
C LEU A 496 19.44 -22.09 -14.90
N PRO A 497 19.56 -22.98 -13.89
CA PRO A 497 19.16 -24.37 -14.06
C PRO A 497 17.64 -24.46 -14.23
N LYS A 498 17.20 -25.44 -15.04
CA LYS A 498 15.77 -25.73 -15.21
C LYS A 498 15.19 -26.37 -13.95
N LEU A 499 13.92 -26.16 -13.66
CA LEU A 499 13.22 -26.87 -12.59
C LEU A 499 12.46 -28.06 -13.15
N ASN A 500 12.76 -29.27 -12.67
CA ASN A 500 12.13 -30.50 -13.16
C ASN A 500 11.26 -31.12 -12.08
N PHE A 501 9.96 -31.15 -12.30
CA PHE A 501 8.99 -31.74 -11.39
C PHE A 501 8.43 -33.05 -11.92
N GLY A 502 8.33 -34.06 -11.06
CA GLY A 502 7.72 -35.35 -11.35
C GLY A 502 6.52 -35.62 -10.43
N TYR A 503 5.38 -35.97 -11.02
CA TYR A 503 4.18 -36.37 -10.31
C TYR A 503 4.17 -37.90 -10.11
N LYS A 504 4.41 -38.34 -8.88
CA LYS A 504 4.57 -39.77 -8.55
C LYS A 504 4.17 -40.07 -7.12
N ARG A 505 4.11 -41.35 -6.79
CA ARG A 505 4.07 -41.79 -5.39
C ARG A 505 5.50 -42.09 -4.92
N PRO A 506 5.90 -41.67 -3.71
CA PRO A 506 7.29 -41.79 -3.26
C PRO A 506 7.75 -43.25 -3.06
N TRP A 507 6.82 -44.20 -2.97
CA TRP A 507 7.10 -45.65 -2.85
C TRP A 507 6.96 -46.43 -4.16
N GLU A 508 6.65 -45.77 -5.28
CA GLU A 508 6.52 -46.43 -6.58
C GLU A 508 7.87 -46.49 -7.32
N THR A 509 8.11 -47.60 -8.02
CA THR A 509 9.35 -47.84 -8.81
C THR A 509 9.19 -47.48 -10.27
N THR A 510 7.96 -47.19 -10.71
CA THR A 510 7.64 -46.66 -12.04
C THR A 510 7.89 -45.15 -12.06
N GLY A 511 8.33 -44.62 -13.21
CA GLY A 511 8.57 -43.18 -13.38
C GLY A 511 7.32 -42.32 -13.16
N PRO A 512 7.47 -40.99 -13.06
CA PRO A 512 6.35 -40.08 -12.84
C PRO A 512 5.30 -40.16 -13.96
N ILE A 513 4.02 -40.07 -13.59
CA ILE A 513 2.90 -40.15 -14.53
C ILE A 513 2.61 -38.81 -15.23
N ALA A 514 3.16 -37.71 -14.69
CA ALA A 514 3.18 -36.39 -15.31
C ALA A 514 4.49 -35.69 -14.92
N THR A 515 4.99 -34.83 -15.80
CA THR A 515 6.22 -34.05 -15.57
C THR A 515 5.97 -32.59 -15.89
N ALA A 516 6.57 -31.69 -15.12
CA ALA A 516 6.60 -30.26 -15.44
C ALA A 516 8.06 -29.79 -15.48
N GLU A 517 8.47 -29.21 -16.61
CA GLU A 517 9.79 -28.60 -16.78
C GLU A 517 9.62 -27.09 -16.88
N ILE A 518 10.33 -26.33 -16.04
CA ILE A 518 10.28 -24.87 -16.06
C ILE A 518 11.67 -24.35 -16.42
N THR A 519 11.74 -23.63 -17.54
CA THR A 519 12.91 -22.85 -17.95
C THR A 519 12.80 -21.46 -17.34
N LEU A 520 13.86 -21.03 -16.65
CA LEU A 520 13.90 -19.74 -15.98
C LEU A 520 14.67 -18.74 -16.83
N ASN A 521 14.09 -17.56 -17.06
CA ASN A 521 14.78 -16.44 -17.71
C ASN A 521 15.00 -15.32 -16.70
N VAL A 522 16.16 -14.67 -16.74
CA VAL A 522 16.46 -13.55 -15.83
C VAL A 522 16.08 -12.23 -16.50
N ASN A 523 15.13 -11.50 -15.90
CA ASN A 523 14.80 -10.12 -16.24
C ASN A 523 15.46 -9.14 -15.26
N GLY A 524 15.64 -7.89 -15.68
CA GLY A 524 16.19 -6.83 -14.82
C GLY A 524 17.73 -6.67 -14.85
N CYS A 525 18.44 -7.35 -15.75
CA CYS A 525 19.90 -7.22 -15.90
C CYS A 525 20.34 -5.96 -16.66
N ASN A 526 19.90 -4.79 -16.20
CA ASN A 526 20.49 -3.51 -16.60
C ASN A 526 21.42 -3.06 -15.47
N ASN A 527 22.67 -2.77 -15.81
CA ASN A 527 23.67 -2.17 -14.92
C ASN A 527 23.31 -0.72 -14.56
N ASN A 528 22.18 -0.52 -13.91
CA ASN A 528 21.88 0.66 -13.13
C ASN A 528 21.72 0.15 -11.70
N VAL A 529 22.60 0.60 -10.82
CA VAL A 529 22.47 0.40 -9.38
C VAL A 529 21.17 1.07 -8.95
N VAL A 530 20.14 0.25 -8.82
CA VAL A 530 18.91 0.57 -8.10
C VAL A 530 19.21 0.25 -6.65
N ILE A 531 19.26 1.29 -5.81
CA ILE A 531 19.16 1.12 -4.37
C ILE A 531 17.69 0.78 -4.13
N ASP A 532 17.42 -0.48 -3.82
CA ASP A 532 16.12 -1.00 -3.41
C ASP A 532 15.75 -0.42 -2.03
N ASP A 533 14.54 0.13 -1.93
CA ASP A 533 13.93 0.66 -0.71
C ASP A 533 13.20 -0.42 0.11
N GLN A 534 13.30 -1.72 -0.26
CA GLN A 534 12.94 -2.81 0.66
C GLN A 534 14.06 -3.06 1.69
N GLU A 535 13.70 -3.00 2.98
CA GLU A 535 14.61 -3.25 4.11
C GLU A 535 15.25 -4.66 3.98
N PRO A 536 16.58 -4.79 3.74
CA PRO A 536 17.22 -6.08 3.53
C PRO A 536 16.88 -7.05 4.66
N THR A 537 16.39 -8.25 4.32
CA THR A 537 15.93 -9.22 5.32
C THR A 537 16.50 -10.61 5.05
N ILE A 538 17.00 -11.29 6.10
CA ILE A 538 17.37 -12.72 6.04
C ILE A 538 16.46 -13.55 6.95
N SER A 539 16.06 -14.73 6.49
CA SER A 539 15.29 -15.70 7.28
C SER A 539 16.11 -16.97 7.55
N ILE A 540 16.21 -17.35 8.82
CA ILE A 540 17.05 -18.44 9.33
C ILE A 540 16.16 -19.43 10.09
N ASN A 541 16.37 -20.72 9.87
CA ASN A 541 15.65 -21.76 10.60
C ASN A 541 16.23 -21.96 12.01
N GLN A 542 15.51 -22.70 12.87
CA GLN A 542 15.91 -22.91 14.27
C GLN A 542 17.25 -23.67 14.45
N LYS A 543 17.77 -24.36 13.42
CA LYS A 543 19.07 -25.03 13.51
C LYS A 543 20.24 -24.05 13.45
N GLY A 544 20.00 -22.80 13.04
CA GLY A 544 21.04 -21.79 12.85
C GLY A 544 21.98 -22.17 11.69
N GLY A 545 23.22 -21.67 11.77
CA GLY A 545 24.23 -21.81 10.72
C GLY A 545 25.02 -20.53 10.47
N ASN A 546 25.83 -20.54 9.43
CA ASN A 546 26.60 -19.38 8.99
C ASN A 546 25.95 -18.79 7.74
N PHE A 547 25.70 -17.50 7.74
CA PHE A 547 24.99 -16.82 6.68
C PHE A 547 25.74 -15.55 6.26
N ASN A 548 25.52 -15.16 5.02
CA ASN A 548 25.94 -13.85 4.52
C ASN A 548 24.68 -13.04 4.25
N LEU A 549 24.69 -11.78 4.67
CA LEU A 549 23.64 -10.82 4.34
C LEU A 549 24.29 -9.57 3.79
N ASP A 550 23.87 -9.19 2.60
CA ASP A 550 24.27 -7.92 2.03
C ASP A 550 23.34 -6.82 2.54
N VAL A 551 23.93 -5.72 2.99
CA VAL A 551 23.23 -4.56 3.56
C VAL A 551 23.67 -3.30 2.84
N ASN A 552 22.80 -2.29 2.78
CA ASN A 552 23.13 -1.01 2.16
C ASN A 552 23.67 -0.04 3.22
N ASP A 553 24.57 0.88 2.81
CA ASP A 553 25.04 1.92 3.72
C ASP A 553 23.91 2.87 4.10
N ASN A 554 23.88 3.30 5.35
CA ASN A 554 22.83 4.16 5.93
C ASN A 554 21.40 3.60 5.84
N ALA A 555 21.24 2.29 5.66
CA ALA A 555 19.96 1.61 5.63
C ALA A 555 19.71 0.77 6.89
N SER A 556 18.46 0.38 7.11
CA SER A 556 18.08 -0.59 8.14
C SER A 556 18.00 -1.99 7.52
N PHE A 557 18.18 -3.04 8.32
CA PHE A 557 18.00 -4.43 7.88
C PHE A 557 17.43 -5.30 9.01
N SER A 558 16.82 -6.41 8.62
CA SER A 558 16.15 -7.33 9.53
C SER A 558 16.71 -8.78 9.45
N VAL A 559 16.81 -9.45 10.61
CA VAL A 559 17.19 -10.87 10.73
C VAL A 559 16.03 -11.61 11.39
N LYS A 560 15.40 -12.51 10.65
CA LYS A 560 14.28 -13.35 11.10
C LYS A 560 14.81 -14.74 11.45
N ILE A 561 14.65 -15.20 12.69
CA ILE A 561 15.12 -16.52 13.11
C ILE A 561 13.97 -17.32 13.71
N ALA A 562 13.68 -18.48 13.13
CA ALA A 562 12.65 -19.37 13.64
C ALA A 562 13.03 -19.93 15.02
N GLY A 563 12.07 -20.04 15.92
CA GLY A 563 12.25 -20.63 17.22
C GLY A 563 10.93 -20.80 17.97
N ASN A 564 11.01 -21.40 19.16
CA ASN A 564 9.82 -21.69 19.95
C ASN A 564 10.00 -21.25 21.42
N PRO A 565 9.59 -20.02 21.78
CA PRO A 565 9.71 -19.49 23.14
C PRO A 565 8.86 -20.26 24.15
N THR A 566 7.81 -20.98 23.72
CA THR A 566 6.97 -21.79 24.64
C THR A 566 7.74 -22.96 25.26
N THR A 567 8.87 -23.36 24.67
CA THR A 567 9.80 -24.36 25.22
C THR A 567 10.79 -23.76 26.22
N GLY A 568 10.74 -22.45 26.48
CA GLY A 568 11.69 -21.71 27.30
C GLY A 568 13.01 -21.36 26.59
N TYR A 569 13.16 -21.71 25.30
CA TYR A 569 14.33 -21.35 24.49
C TYR A 569 14.04 -20.12 23.63
N SER A 570 14.97 -19.17 23.65
CA SER A 570 14.94 -17.96 22.83
C SER A 570 16.29 -17.75 22.15
N TRP A 571 16.29 -16.97 21.07
CA TRP A 571 17.50 -16.48 20.45
C TRP A 571 17.99 -15.23 21.18
N TYR A 572 19.31 -15.09 21.32
CA TYR A 572 19.95 -13.94 21.95
C TYR A 572 21.12 -13.47 21.09
N LEU A 573 21.24 -12.16 20.90
CA LEU A 573 22.38 -11.55 20.23
C LEU A 573 23.55 -11.47 21.21
N GLU A 574 24.48 -12.42 21.09
CA GLU A 574 25.58 -12.64 22.04
C GLU A 574 26.60 -11.50 22.04
N ASN A 575 26.81 -10.84 20.89
CA ASN A 575 27.73 -9.71 20.75
C ASN A 575 27.04 -8.34 20.73
N ALA A 576 25.86 -8.22 21.36
CA ALA A 576 25.11 -6.97 21.38
C ALA A 576 25.89 -5.76 21.95
N GLU A 577 26.74 -5.95 22.97
CA GLU A 577 27.51 -4.86 23.58
C GLU A 577 28.63 -4.34 22.65
N GLU A 578 29.23 -5.23 21.87
CA GLU A 578 30.20 -4.86 20.82
C GLU A 578 29.50 -4.03 19.74
N LEU A 579 28.30 -4.46 19.32
CA LEU A 579 27.51 -3.76 18.31
C LEU A 579 26.99 -2.41 18.82
N LYS A 580 26.52 -2.30 20.07
CA LYS A 580 26.11 -1.02 20.66
C LYS A 580 27.26 0.01 20.75
N SER A 581 28.50 -0.48 20.81
CA SER A 581 29.71 0.35 20.84
C SER A 581 30.27 0.64 19.43
N SER A 582 29.67 0.07 18.38
CA SER A 582 30.09 0.23 16.99
C SER A 582 29.54 1.52 16.41
N ASP A 583 30.39 2.27 15.71
CA ASP A 583 29.98 3.46 14.96
C ASP A 583 29.26 3.12 13.64
N VAL A 584 29.21 1.83 13.26
CA VAL A 584 28.71 1.39 11.94
C VAL A 584 27.42 0.58 11.97
N ILE A 585 27.09 -0.11 13.07
CA ILE A 585 25.89 -0.94 13.17
C ILE A 585 25.26 -0.77 14.55
N LEU A 586 23.95 -0.55 14.59
CA LEU A 586 23.18 -0.40 15.83
C LEU A 586 21.97 -1.34 15.85
N PRO A 587 21.86 -2.28 16.81
CA PRO A 587 20.63 -3.05 17.01
C PRO A 587 19.54 -2.17 17.64
N ILE A 588 18.31 -2.23 17.13
CA ILE A 588 17.24 -1.28 17.52
C ILE A 588 16.06 -1.89 18.28
N ASN A 589 15.89 -3.22 18.31
CA ASN A 589 14.73 -3.86 18.93
C ASN A 589 15.07 -4.98 19.94
N LEU A 590 16.19 -4.84 20.66
CA LEU A 590 16.58 -5.79 21.70
C LEU A 590 15.86 -5.58 23.04
N ASP A 591 15.58 -6.67 23.75
CA ASP A 591 15.13 -6.69 25.14
C ASP A 591 16.31 -6.53 26.14
N GLU A 592 16.02 -6.59 27.45
CA GLU A 592 17.02 -6.44 28.50
C GLU A 592 18.06 -7.57 28.57
N TYR A 593 17.81 -8.70 27.89
CA TYR A 593 18.68 -9.87 27.80
C TYR A 593 19.33 -10.01 26.41
N ASN A 594 19.20 -9.02 25.53
CA ASN A 594 19.62 -9.06 24.13
C ASN A 594 18.84 -10.08 23.26
N GLY A 595 17.65 -10.49 23.70
CA GLY A 595 16.64 -11.17 22.87
C GLY A 595 15.89 -10.17 21.99
N SER A 596 15.11 -10.66 21.02
CA SER A 596 14.25 -9.78 20.23
C SER A 596 12.97 -9.44 21.01
N LYS A 597 12.56 -8.16 20.98
CA LYS A 597 11.24 -7.71 21.43
C LYS A 597 10.10 -8.11 20.48
N ASP A 598 10.43 -8.42 19.23
CA ASP A 598 9.48 -8.69 18.16
C ASP A 598 9.47 -10.21 17.88
N TYR A 599 8.41 -10.88 18.29
CA TYR A 599 8.16 -12.30 18.01
C TYR A 599 6.81 -12.46 17.31
N VAL A 600 6.82 -13.13 16.16
CA VAL A 600 5.62 -13.44 15.39
C VAL A 600 5.35 -14.94 15.53
N SER A 601 4.26 -15.30 16.20
CA SER A 601 3.84 -16.70 16.29
C SER A 601 3.38 -17.21 14.93
N ASP A 602 3.66 -18.48 14.62
CA ASP A 602 3.10 -19.13 13.43
C ASP A 602 1.56 -19.18 13.55
N PRO A 603 0.80 -19.13 12.45
CA PRO A 603 -0.65 -19.28 12.47
C PRO A 603 -1.09 -20.57 13.17
N HIS A 604 -2.01 -20.46 14.12
CA HIS A 604 -2.54 -21.59 14.88
C HIS A 604 -3.96 -21.30 15.37
N GLU A 605 -4.70 -22.36 15.70
CA GLU A 605 -6.04 -22.25 16.30
C GLU A 605 -5.99 -21.64 17.70
N GLU A 606 -6.99 -20.83 18.03
CA GLU A 606 -7.07 -20.13 19.32
C GLU A 606 -7.13 -21.14 20.49
N GLY A 607 -6.24 -20.97 21.48
CA GLY A 607 -6.16 -21.83 22.67
C GLY A 607 -5.11 -22.95 22.60
N MET A 608 -4.46 -23.13 21.45
CA MET A 608 -3.35 -24.07 21.31
C MET A 608 -2.03 -23.51 21.89
N VAL A 609 -1.35 -24.29 22.74
CA VAL A 609 -0.01 -23.96 23.28
C VAL A 609 1.07 -24.80 22.62
N GLY A 610 2.27 -24.26 22.46
CA GLY A 610 3.42 -25.02 21.94
C GLY A 610 3.88 -24.68 20.52
N TYR A 611 3.22 -23.73 19.85
CA TYR A 611 3.55 -23.37 18.46
C TYR A 611 4.82 -22.52 18.40
N GLY A 612 5.61 -22.79 17.37
CA GLY A 612 6.78 -22.00 17.04
C GLY A 612 6.41 -20.65 16.43
N GLY A 613 7.43 -19.96 15.96
CA GLY A 613 7.30 -18.67 15.34
C GLY A 613 8.66 -18.09 15.01
N THR A 614 8.70 -16.80 14.76
CA THR A 614 9.87 -16.12 14.23
C THR A 614 10.24 -14.95 15.14
N PHE A 615 11.48 -14.97 15.65
CA PHE A 615 12.11 -13.82 16.29
C PHE A 615 12.62 -12.86 15.20
N VAL A 616 12.26 -11.59 15.27
CA VAL A 616 12.66 -10.57 14.28
C VAL A 616 13.64 -9.61 14.93
N TYR A 617 14.89 -9.56 14.50
CA TYR A 617 15.88 -8.59 14.97
C TYR A 617 16.05 -7.50 13.92
N LYS A 618 16.15 -6.26 14.35
CA LYS A 618 16.29 -5.08 13.48
C LYS A 618 17.57 -4.33 13.81
N PHE A 619 18.23 -3.84 12.76
CA PHE A 619 19.53 -3.19 12.83
C PHE A 619 19.58 -1.98 11.91
N ASN A 620 20.34 -0.95 12.29
CA ASN A 620 20.66 0.19 11.44
C ASN A 620 22.14 0.19 11.10
N VAL A 621 22.48 0.30 9.82
CA VAL A 621 23.84 0.51 9.32
C VAL A 621 24.08 2.01 9.16
N LYS A 622 25.26 2.51 9.51
CA LYS A 622 25.63 3.93 9.35
C LYS A 622 27.08 4.09 8.92
N ASN A 623 27.34 4.85 7.87
CA ASN A 623 28.69 5.19 7.41
C ASN A 623 29.64 3.99 7.33
N ALA A 624 29.16 2.88 6.75
CA ALA A 624 29.82 1.59 6.69
C ALA A 624 30.71 1.40 5.45
N CYS A 625 30.53 2.18 4.37
CA CYS A 625 31.40 2.05 3.19
C CYS A 625 32.88 2.26 3.55
N GLY A 626 33.73 1.31 3.14
CA GLY A 626 35.18 1.33 3.41
C GLY A 626 35.59 0.94 4.83
N LYS A 627 34.64 0.53 5.68
CA LYS A 627 34.90 0.00 7.02
C LYS A 627 34.58 -1.49 7.08
N GLU A 628 35.27 -2.20 7.97
CA GLU A 628 34.96 -3.60 8.25
C GLU A 628 33.69 -3.67 9.11
N LEU A 629 32.70 -4.46 8.67
CA LEU A 629 31.46 -4.66 9.39
C LEU A 629 31.61 -5.77 10.45
N PRO A 630 31.11 -5.55 11.68
CA PRO A 630 31.09 -6.60 12.70
C PRO A 630 30.11 -7.71 12.31
N LYS A 631 30.43 -8.95 12.67
CA LYS A 631 29.51 -10.10 12.52
C LYS A 631 28.36 -10.02 13.52
N LEU A 632 27.24 -10.68 13.23
CA LEU A 632 26.15 -10.85 14.18
C LEU A 632 26.15 -12.28 14.71
N ASN A 633 26.23 -12.44 16.03
CA ASN A 633 26.32 -13.75 16.68
C ASN A 633 25.08 -14.02 17.52
N PHE A 634 24.32 -15.05 17.17
CA PHE A 634 23.11 -15.45 17.85
C PHE A 634 23.28 -16.81 18.54
N GLY A 635 22.80 -16.92 19.78
CA GLY A 635 22.75 -18.16 20.54
C GLY A 635 21.31 -18.53 20.92
N TYR A 636 20.91 -19.76 20.61
CA TYR A 636 19.62 -20.33 21.02
C TYR A 636 19.77 -21.07 22.34
N LYS A 637 19.26 -20.48 23.43
CA LYS A 637 19.46 -21.00 24.79
C LYS A 637 18.28 -20.65 25.70
N ARG A 638 18.27 -21.24 26.88
CA ARG A 638 17.43 -20.76 27.99
C ARG A 638 18.26 -19.82 28.86
N PRO A 639 17.74 -18.66 29.29
CA PRO A 639 18.53 -17.66 30.00
C PRO A 639 19.02 -18.11 31.40
N TRP A 640 18.44 -19.18 31.96
CA TRP A 640 18.83 -19.77 33.24
C TRP A 640 19.69 -21.04 33.13
N GLU A 641 20.05 -21.49 31.92
CA GLU A 641 20.90 -22.66 31.72
C GLU A 641 22.39 -22.26 31.69
N THR A 642 23.24 -23.06 32.34
CA THR A 642 24.70 -22.84 32.39
C THR A 642 25.46 -23.52 31.25
N THR A 643 24.77 -24.35 30.47
CA THR A 643 25.29 -24.96 29.24
C THR A 643 25.20 -23.95 28.08
N GLY A 644 26.17 -24.01 27.17
CA GLY A 644 26.19 -23.14 25.98
C GLY A 644 24.94 -23.30 25.09
N PRO A 645 24.76 -22.41 24.10
CA PRO A 645 23.60 -22.45 23.21
C PRO A 645 23.52 -23.78 22.44
N ILE A 646 22.30 -24.30 22.28
CA ILE A 646 22.04 -25.57 21.59
C ILE A 646 22.01 -25.42 20.06
N ALA A 647 21.88 -24.19 19.58
CA ALA A 647 22.05 -23.79 18.20
C ALA A 647 22.66 -22.39 18.14
N THR A 648 23.45 -22.12 17.12
CA THR A 648 24.08 -20.80 16.92
C THR A 648 23.84 -20.34 15.49
N ALA A 649 23.63 -19.04 15.30
CA ALA A 649 23.62 -18.43 13.97
C ALA A 649 24.65 -17.31 13.92
N GLU A 650 25.54 -17.35 12.94
CA GLU A 650 26.52 -16.30 12.66
C GLU A 650 26.15 -15.66 11.32
N ILE A 651 25.99 -14.33 11.28
CA ILE A 651 25.78 -13.58 10.04
C ILE A 651 26.99 -12.70 9.78
N THR A 652 27.63 -12.92 8.63
CA THR A 652 28.63 -12.02 8.07
C THR A 652 27.92 -11.00 7.19
N LEU A 653 28.18 -9.72 7.45
CA LEU A 653 27.55 -8.63 6.73
C LEU A 653 28.47 -8.15 5.62
N ASN A 654 27.94 -8.06 4.40
CA ASN A 654 28.63 -7.41 3.28
C ASN A 654 27.93 -6.10 2.97
N ILE A 655 28.70 -5.09 2.56
CA ILE A 655 28.14 -3.80 2.19
C ILE A 655 27.90 -3.76 0.66
N ASN A 656 26.64 -3.64 0.26
CA ASN A 656 26.22 -3.42 -1.13
C ASN A 656 26.01 -1.91 -1.38
N GLY A 657 26.04 -1.52 -2.66
CA GLY A 657 25.88 -0.11 -3.04
C GLY A 657 27.10 0.77 -2.81
N CYS A 658 28.22 0.25 -2.29
CA CYS A 658 29.51 0.92 -2.39
C CYS A 658 30.06 0.71 -3.81
N GLU A 659 29.45 1.35 -4.82
CA GLU A 659 30.00 1.37 -6.17
C GLU A 659 31.46 1.83 -6.12
N GLN A 660 32.37 1.05 -6.73
CA GLN A 660 33.54 1.65 -7.35
C GLN A 660 33.05 2.46 -8.55
N LYS A 661 32.51 3.65 -8.27
CA LYS A 661 32.42 4.69 -9.26
C LYS A 661 33.85 4.89 -9.77
N LYS A 662 34.10 4.55 -11.04
CA LYS A 662 34.83 5.52 -11.85
C LYS A 662 34.02 6.80 -11.72
N GLU A 663 34.49 7.68 -10.85
CA GLU A 663 33.88 8.96 -10.56
C GLU A 663 33.51 9.67 -11.87
N GLN A 664 32.25 9.61 -12.28
CA GLN A 664 31.55 10.84 -12.62
C GLN A 664 30.85 11.30 -11.34
N LYS A 665 31.73 11.73 -10.44
CA LYS A 665 31.48 12.75 -9.44
C LYS A 665 30.61 13.83 -10.10
N GLY A 666 29.47 14.19 -9.51
CA GLY A 666 29.29 15.63 -9.28
C GLY A 666 30.52 16.01 -8.47
N VAL A 667 31.55 16.53 -9.14
CA VAL A 667 32.85 16.70 -8.52
C VAL A 667 32.61 17.65 -7.37
N ASP A 668 32.74 17.20 -6.13
CA ASP A 668 33.09 18.14 -5.07
C ASP A 668 34.44 18.70 -5.47
N LYS A 669 34.42 19.82 -6.21
CA LYS A 669 35.65 20.45 -6.62
C LYS A 669 36.20 21.15 -5.42
N GLU A 670 37.40 20.73 -5.07
CA GLU A 670 38.14 21.33 -3.99
C GLU A 670 39.27 22.17 -4.57
N ILE A 671 39.37 23.39 -4.09
CA ILE A 671 40.58 24.20 -4.27
C ILE A 671 41.20 24.47 -2.90
N VAL A 672 42.47 24.09 -2.74
CA VAL A 672 43.25 24.39 -1.55
C VAL A 672 44.16 25.58 -1.86
N LEU A 673 43.92 26.70 -1.19
CA LEU A 673 44.66 27.94 -1.36
C LEU A 673 45.59 28.14 -0.17
N SER A 674 46.86 28.40 -0.48
CA SER A 674 47.84 28.73 0.54
C SER A 674 47.45 30.02 1.26
N ARG A 675 47.93 30.19 2.50
CA ARG A 675 47.70 31.42 3.29
C ARG A 675 48.17 32.68 2.54
N GLY A 676 49.09 32.52 1.59
CA GLY A 676 49.70 33.54 0.74
C GLY A 676 48.95 33.85 -0.55
N ALA A 677 47.87 33.15 -0.88
CA ALA A 677 47.09 33.40 -2.10
C ALA A 677 46.34 34.75 -2.05
N THR A 678 46.28 35.43 -3.19
CA THR A 678 45.44 36.63 -3.43
C THR A 678 44.36 36.35 -4.47
N GLU A 679 44.55 35.32 -5.30
CA GLU A 679 43.59 34.87 -6.30
C GLU A 679 43.50 33.34 -6.34
N GLY A 680 42.33 32.83 -6.76
CA GLY A 680 42.07 31.43 -7.08
C GLY A 680 41.08 31.33 -8.25
N ALA A 681 40.97 30.16 -8.86
CA ALA A 681 39.97 29.91 -9.89
C ALA A 681 39.44 28.48 -9.81
N ILE A 682 38.13 28.32 -10.00
CA ILE A 682 37.44 27.03 -9.98
C ILE A 682 36.45 26.98 -11.15
N SER A 683 36.50 25.92 -11.95
CA SER A 683 35.51 25.69 -13.01
C SER A 683 34.36 24.86 -12.45
N LEU A 684 33.10 25.15 -12.71
CA LEU A 684 31.94 24.43 -12.14
C LEU A 684 30.94 24.03 -13.23
N SER A 685 30.12 23.02 -12.93
CA SER A 685 28.96 22.55 -13.70
C SER A 685 27.66 22.72 -12.90
N ASN A 686 26.50 22.57 -13.55
CA ASN A 686 25.18 22.74 -12.92
C ASN A 686 24.94 21.73 -11.78
N ASP A 687 24.16 22.15 -10.77
CA ASP A 687 23.79 21.39 -9.57
C ASP A 687 24.97 20.71 -8.84
N MET A 688 26.05 21.48 -8.64
CA MET A 688 27.31 21.00 -8.11
C MET A 688 27.60 21.56 -6.71
N THR A 689 28.21 20.75 -5.86
CA THR A 689 28.78 21.21 -4.58
C THR A 689 30.30 21.40 -4.77
N PHE A 690 30.89 22.41 -4.13
CA PHE A 690 32.33 22.67 -4.21
C PHE A 690 32.85 23.27 -2.90
N SER A 691 34.15 23.07 -2.65
CA SER A 691 34.82 23.49 -1.42
C SER A 691 36.04 24.35 -1.70
N ILE A 692 36.16 25.46 -0.96
CA ILE A 692 37.34 26.32 -0.96
C ILE A 692 38.01 26.17 0.41
N LYS A 693 39.21 25.59 0.41
CA LYS A 693 40.02 25.40 1.61
C LYS A 693 41.14 26.43 1.65
N ILE A 694 41.21 27.22 2.72
CA ILE A 694 42.18 28.31 2.85
C ILE A 694 42.99 28.11 4.12
N ASN A 695 44.32 28.06 3.99
CA ASN A 695 45.19 27.95 5.15
C ASN A 695 45.09 29.20 6.03
N GLY A 696 44.90 29.01 7.33
CA GLY A 696 44.81 30.08 8.30
C GLY A 696 45.37 29.66 9.66
N ASN A 697 45.51 30.62 10.56
CA ASN A 697 45.96 30.33 11.91
C ASN A 697 45.16 31.15 12.94
N PRO A 698 44.07 30.59 13.49
CA PRO A 698 43.23 31.28 14.46
C PRO A 698 43.96 31.59 15.77
N THR A 699 45.09 30.93 16.09
CA THR A 699 45.88 31.26 17.29
C THR A 699 46.51 32.66 17.24
N THR A 700 46.49 33.31 16.06
CA THR A 700 46.94 34.69 15.88
C THR A 700 45.81 35.71 16.02
N GLY A 701 44.58 35.24 16.24
CA GLY A 701 43.35 36.03 16.24
C GLY A 701 42.78 36.30 14.85
N TYR A 702 43.45 35.87 13.77
CA TYR A 702 43.00 36.07 12.39
C TYR A 702 42.26 34.85 11.84
N SER A 703 41.13 35.10 11.18
CA SER A 703 40.31 34.10 10.47
C SER A 703 39.93 34.61 9.09
N TRP A 704 39.50 33.68 8.23
CA TRP A 704 38.91 34.01 6.93
C TRP A 704 37.40 34.18 7.05
N TYR A 705 36.85 35.19 6.39
CA TYR A 705 35.41 35.47 6.37
C TYR A 705 34.93 35.68 4.94
N LEU A 706 33.73 35.20 4.61
CA LEU A 706 33.07 35.46 3.34
C LEU A 706 32.53 36.88 3.31
N ASN A 707 32.90 37.65 2.28
CA ASN A 707 32.63 39.09 2.22
C ASN A 707 31.47 39.48 1.29
N ASN A 708 31.04 38.60 0.38
CA ASN A 708 30.02 38.90 -0.62
C ASN A 708 28.90 37.84 -0.73
N GLU A 709 28.48 37.29 0.42
CA GLU A 709 27.41 36.29 0.52
C GLU A 709 26.11 36.65 -0.23
N GLU A 710 25.62 37.89 -0.08
CA GLU A 710 24.37 38.34 -0.74
C GLU A 710 24.50 38.28 -2.28
N GLU A 711 25.64 38.72 -2.82
CA GLU A 711 25.94 38.65 -4.26
C GLU A 711 25.98 37.20 -4.75
N LEU A 712 26.44 36.25 -3.93
CA LEU A 712 26.46 34.83 -4.29
C LEU A 712 25.06 34.22 -4.30
N LEU A 713 24.23 34.54 -3.31
CA LEU A 713 22.85 34.04 -3.23
C LEU A 713 22.00 34.56 -4.40
N ASP A 714 22.19 35.82 -4.81
CA ASP A 714 21.54 36.41 -5.99
C ASP A 714 21.94 35.71 -7.32
N ASN A 715 23.02 34.93 -7.31
CA ASN A 715 23.53 34.17 -8.45
C ASN A 715 23.47 32.65 -8.21
N ASP A 716 22.50 32.19 -7.41
CA ASP A 716 22.23 30.76 -7.16
C ASP A 716 23.42 29.96 -6.56
N ILE A 717 24.33 30.64 -5.87
CA ILE A 717 25.45 30.05 -5.15
C ILE A 717 25.17 30.15 -3.64
N THR A 718 24.86 29.02 -3.02
CA THR A 718 24.48 28.93 -1.61
C THR A 718 25.64 28.43 -0.75
N PRO A 719 26.16 29.22 0.21
CA PRO A 719 27.11 28.72 1.22
C PRO A 719 26.45 27.71 2.17
N LEU A 720 27.14 26.63 2.51
CA LEU A 720 26.57 25.50 3.27
C LEU A 720 27.07 25.39 4.71
N ASN A 721 28.22 25.99 5.05
CA ASN A 721 28.89 25.77 6.35
C ASN A 721 29.44 27.05 7.00
N LEU A 722 28.78 28.20 6.79
CA LEU A 722 29.20 29.45 7.41
C LEU A 722 28.82 29.53 8.89
N THR A 723 29.74 30.05 9.72
CA THR A 723 29.42 30.48 11.09
C THR A 723 28.60 31.78 11.08
N PRO A 724 27.99 32.20 12.21
CA PRO A 724 27.29 33.49 12.31
C PRO A 724 28.16 34.70 11.95
N GLU A 725 29.48 34.62 12.12
CA GLU A 725 30.43 35.65 11.72
C GLU A 725 30.86 35.55 10.25
N LYS A 726 30.26 34.63 9.46
CA LYS A 726 30.59 34.32 8.06
C LYS A 726 31.95 33.66 7.87
N SER A 727 32.46 32.94 8.86
CA SER A 727 33.69 32.14 8.74
C SER A 727 33.38 30.71 8.31
N GLY A 728 34.36 30.02 7.72
CA GLY A 728 34.25 28.60 7.37
C GLY A 728 34.63 27.69 8.53
N GLU A 729 34.34 26.39 8.41
CA GLU A 729 34.71 25.39 9.41
C GLU A 729 36.24 25.26 9.52
N TYR A 730 36.78 25.32 10.73
CA TYR A 730 38.24 25.26 10.95
C TYR A 730 38.70 23.89 11.45
N THR A 731 39.65 23.30 10.75
CA THR A 731 40.36 22.08 11.19
C THR A 731 41.83 22.39 11.46
N SER A 732 42.31 22.09 12.67
CA SER A 732 43.74 22.22 13.02
C SER A 732 44.56 21.15 12.30
N THR A 733 45.66 21.57 11.66
CA THR A 733 46.64 20.63 11.06
C THR A 733 47.83 20.35 11.99
N ALA A 734 47.85 20.97 13.17
CA ALA A 734 48.91 20.78 14.15
C ALA A 734 48.78 19.42 14.86
N PRO A 735 49.88 18.69 15.09
CA PRO A 735 49.85 17.48 15.90
C PRO A 735 49.25 17.72 17.28
N LYS A 736 48.53 16.72 17.81
CA LYS A 736 47.84 16.78 19.10
C LYS A 736 48.80 17.22 20.21
N GLY A 737 48.55 18.38 20.82
CA GLY A 737 49.36 18.96 21.90
C GLY A 737 50.28 20.14 21.50
N LEU A 738 50.39 20.47 20.20
CA LEU A 738 51.12 21.66 19.75
C LEU A 738 50.21 22.89 19.67
N VAL A 739 50.44 23.86 20.55
CA VAL A 739 49.79 25.18 20.51
C VAL A 739 50.48 26.09 19.48
N GLY A 740 49.70 26.84 18.70
CA GLY A 740 50.22 27.82 17.74
C GLY A 740 50.36 27.32 16.30
N GLY A 741 50.14 26.03 16.04
CA GLY A 741 50.10 25.49 14.68
C GLY A 741 48.82 25.89 13.94
N GLY A 742 48.94 26.31 12.69
CA GLY A 742 47.81 26.68 11.85
C GLY A 742 46.98 25.49 11.40
N GLY A 743 45.97 25.78 10.59
CA GLY A 743 45.04 24.81 10.06
C GLY A 743 44.36 25.32 8.81
N ILE A 744 43.22 24.72 8.49
CA ILE A 744 42.49 24.94 7.25
C ILE A 744 41.09 25.45 7.60
N PHE A 745 40.69 26.55 6.98
CA PHE A 745 39.30 26.98 6.93
C PHE A 745 38.66 26.40 5.68
N GLU A 746 37.59 25.62 5.83
CA GLU A 746 36.84 25.03 4.74
C GLU A 746 35.51 25.79 4.54
N PHE A 747 35.27 26.27 3.32
CA PHE A 747 34.03 26.91 2.90
C PHE A 747 33.38 26.04 1.83
N LYS A 748 32.17 25.55 2.10
CA LYS A 748 31.38 24.69 1.21
C LYS A 748 30.27 25.51 0.57
N PHE A 749 30.05 25.30 -0.73
CA PHE A 749 29.05 26.00 -1.51
C PHE A 749 28.29 25.01 -2.40
N LYS A 750 27.02 25.30 -2.69
CA LYS A 750 26.23 24.63 -3.71
C LYS A 750 25.85 25.63 -4.80
N ILE A 751 26.12 25.32 -6.06
CA ILE A 751 25.67 26.11 -7.22
C ILE A 751 24.52 25.35 -7.90
N LYS A 752 23.41 26.02 -8.18
CA LYS A 752 22.28 25.42 -8.88
C LYS A 752 22.45 25.47 -10.40
N GLU A 753 22.83 26.64 -10.93
CA GLU A 753 22.98 26.88 -12.36
C GLU A 753 24.23 27.73 -12.64
N VAL A 754 24.98 27.34 -13.66
CA VAL A 754 26.20 27.99 -14.16
C VAL A 754 25.81 28.84 -15.37
N THR A 755 25.92 30.16 -15.23
CA THR A 755 25.63 31.12 -16.32
C THR A 755 26.92 31.69 -16.91
N ASP A 756 26.83 32.40 -18.04
CA ASP A 756 27.98 33.06 -18.68
C ASP A 756 28.59 34.18 -17.83
N THR A 757 27.86 34.67 -16.82
CA THR A 757 28.28 35.76 -15.93
C THR A 757 28.16 35.35 -14.47
N LEU A 758 29.21 34.73 -13.92
CA LEU A 758 29.27 34.33 -12.51
C LEU A 758 30.02 35.35 -11.65
N PRO A 759 29.59 35.56 -10.38
CA PRO A 759 30.30 36.43 -9.45
C PRO A 759 31.64 35.82 -9.01
N THR A 760 32.51 36.65 -8.46
CA THR A 760 33.78 36.23 -7.85
C THR A 760 33.59 36.05 -6.35
N ILE A 761 34.01 34.93 -5.77
CA ILE A 761 33.90 34.71 -4.32
C ILE A 761 35.01 35.49 -3.62
N LYS A 762 34.66 36.33 -2.65
CA LYS A 762 35.61 37.20 -1.95
C LYS A 762 35.73 36.81 -0.49
N PHE A 763 36.95 36.49 -0.07
CA PHE A 763 37.29 36.25 1.33
C PHE A 763 38.15 37.38 1.88
N ILE A 764 37.94 37.70 3.16
CA ILE A 764 38.74 38.69 3.89
C ILE A 764 39.43 38.02 5.08
N TYR A 765 40.74 38.26 5.25
CA TYR A 765 41.54 37.72 6.34
C TYR A 765 41.83 38.79 7.39
N ARG A 766 41.16 38.68 8.55
CA ARG A 766 41.14 39.73 9.57
C ARG A 766 40.88 39.18 10.97
N ARG A 767 41.01 40.05 11.97
CA ARG A 767 40.51 39.80 13.33
C ARG A 767 39.09 40.32 13.42
N SER A 768 38.14 39.52 13.92
CA SER A 768 36.70 39.87 13.92
C SER A 768 36.40 41.19 14.65
N TRP A 769 37.23 41.56 15.64
CA TRP A 769 37.04 42.74 16.48
C TRP A 769 37.70 44.04 15.99
N ILE A 770 38.33 44.05 14.81
CA ILE A 770 38.92 45.26 14.20
C ILE A 770 38.00 45.73 13.07
N PRO A 771 37.65 47.00 12.88
CA PRO A 771 36.85 47.45 11.72
C PRO A 771 37.47 47.05 10.38
N VAL A 772 36.65 46.86 9.34
CA VAL A 772 37.16 46.53 8.00
C VAL A 772 38.00 47.71 7.48
N SER A 773 39.18 47.40 6.94
CA SER A 773 40.11 48.39 6.40
C SER A 773 40.50 48.03 4.97
N ASP A 774 40.81 49.02 4.13
CA ASP A 774 41.38 48.83 2.79
C ASP A 774 42.75 48.11 2.81
N SER A 775 43.37 47.98 3.98
CA SER A 775 44.59 47.22 4.20
C SER A 775 44.37 45.76 4.59
N ASP A 776 43.11 45.34 4.81
CA ASP A 776 42.78 43.95 5.08
C ASP A 776 43.07 43.09 3.84
N ARG A 777 43.59 41.90 4.10
CA ARG A 777 43.96 40.98 3.03
C ARG A 777 42.71 40.37 2.41
N ILE A 778 42.54 40.55 1.10
CA ILE A 778 41.46 39.98 0.31
C ILE A 778 41.98 38.80 -0.53
N LEU A 779 41.17 37.75 -0.65
CA LEU A 779 41.37 36.64 -1.56
C LEU A 779 40.14 36.53 -2.47
N GLU A 780 40.37 36.56 -3.78
CA GLU A 780 39.31 36.48 -4.78
C GLU A 780 39.37 35.13 -5.53
N VAL A 781 38.27 34.39 -5.54
CA VAL A 781 38.17 33.10 -6.25
C VAL A 781 37.19 33.24 -7.41
N LYS A 782 37.72 33.21 -8.64
CA LYS A 782 36.93 33.33 -9.86
C LYS A 782 36.24 32.01 -10.18
N ILE A 783 34.93 32.06 -10.39
CA ILE A 783 34.15 30.91 -10.85
C ILE A 783 34.08 30.95 -12.37
N LYS A 784 34.27 29.82 -13.03
CA LYS A 784 34.14 29.68 -14.49
C LYS A 784 33.25 28.49 -14.84
N PRO A 785 32.56 28.50 -15.99
CA PRO A 785 31.94 27.27 -16.52
C PRO A 785 33.01 26.22 -16.82
N GLU A 786 32.68 24.94 -16.65
CA GLU A 786 33.48 23.81 -17.15
C GLU A 786 33.47 23.65 -18.68
#